data_AF-A0A1A8VSA5-F1
#
_entry.id   AF-A0A1A8VSA5-F1
#
_cell.length_a   1.000
_cell.length_b   1.000
_cell.length_c   1.000
_cell.angle_alpha   90.00
_cell.angle_beta   90.00
_cell.angle_gamma   90.00
#
_symmetry.space_group_name_H-M   'P 1'
#
loop_
_entity.id
_entity.type
_entity.pdbx_description
1 polymer ?
#
loop_
_entity_poly.entity_id
_entity_poly.type
_entity_poly.pdbx_seq_one_letter_code
_entity_poly.pdbx_strand_id
1 'polypeptide(L)'
;MYLWSCHYCTCLRKMWLEKYSPQSLNDLKIHKEITDRLKKLSAHKDLPHIIFYGAPGGGKSTRIDCLIKEIFKEEKIIRRPECITNVENKININVVQSNYHLELQCFELGTKDKIIVQSIIKELCSYKSSASFFSKTPMYRIFVFKDAEFLSEGAQAGLRRTLETYIRNARVILHLEHLSKIIEPLRSRCICIRVPLPTEGEIFSVLKNICDNENVSQSFSSIDFFKTLINTHGRNLRKCIMALEMTVYANSAKPHESLSVASTYINELCDFVFINPTQLKMKECTCLRKMWLEKYSPQSLNDLKIHKEITDRLKKLSAHKDLPHIIFYGAPGGGKSTRIDCLIKEIFKEEKIIRRPECITNVENKININVVQSNYHLELQCFELGTKDKIIVQSIIKELCSYKSSASFFSKTPMYRIFVFKDAEFLSEGAQAGLRRTLETYIRNARVILHLEHLSKIIEPLRSRCICIRVPLPTEGEIFSVLKNICDNENVSQSFSSIDFFKTLINTHGRNLRKCIMALEMTVYANSAKPHESLSVASTYINELCDFVFINPTQLKMKECVTKIQSLITCQIPVNFIFEMTIKYLLKSNYDYKLKYYFLKLCSHFSYLSESSYDKSVSLIAFIVNANTAIVKYNLSKK
;
A
#
# COMPACT_ATOMS: atom_id res chain seq x y z
N MET A 1 29.94 -3.41 -21.34
CA MET A 1 31.39 -3.58 -21.16
C MET A 1 32.22 -2.45 -21.82
N TYR A 2 31.67 -1.26 -22.10
CA TYR A 2 32.46 -0.09 -22.51
C TYR A 2 31.84 1.16 -21.87
N LEU A 3 32.27 1.46 -20.64
CA LEU A 3 32.06 2.75 -19.94
C LEU A 3 33.06 2.83 -18.75
N TRP A 4 34.26 2.26 -18.92
CA TRP A 4 35.31 2.12 -17.89
C TRP A 4 36.59 2.85 -18.30
N SER A 5 36.47 4.09 -18.79
CA SER A 5 37.63 4.94 -19.08
C SER A 5 37.35 6.40 -18.81
N CYS A 6 36.86 6.71 -17.60
CA CYS A 6 36.92 8.06 -17.07
C CYS A 6 37.84 8.07 -15.84
N HIS A 7 39.01 8.68 -15.99
CA HIS A 7 40.02 8.87 -14.94
C HIS A 7 39.58 9.84 -13.81
N TYR A 8 38.30 10.20 -13.73
CA TYR A 8 37.70 11.01 -12.66
C TYR A 8 36.74 10.22 -11.73
N CYS A 9 36.62 8.89 -11.91
CA CYS A 9 35.70 8.04 -11.15
C CYS A 9 36.32 7.40 -9.88
N THR A 10 37.37 7.99 -9.31
CA THR A 10 38.13 7.42 -8.17
C THR A 10 37.70 7.93 -6.79
N CYS A 11 36.57 8.62 -6.67
CA CYS A 11 35.99 9.03 -5.37
C CYS A 11 34.54 8.56 -5.17
N LEU A 12 34.23 7.30 -5.50
CA LEU A 12 33.08 6.61 -4.88
C LEU A 12 33.39 6.42 -3.39
N ARG A 13 33.10 7.45 -2.57
CA ARG A 13 33.20 7.39 -1.12
C ARG A 13 32.29 6.25 -0.65
N LYS A 14 32.85 5.23 0.00
CA LYS A 14 32.07 4.12 0.56
C LYS A 14 31.07 4.69 1.57
N MET A 15 29.80 4.28 1.45
CA MET A 15 28.75 4.65 2.41
C MET A 15 29.19 4.32 3.84
N TRP A 16 28.77 5.12 4.82
CA TRP A 16 29.13 4.89 6.23
C TRP A 16 28.68 3.51 6.72
N LEU A 17 27.55 3.00 6.19
CA LEU A 17 27.08 1.66 6.49
C LEU A 17 28.09 0.56 6.10
N GLU A 18 28.78 0.70 4.97
CA GLU A 18 29.80 -0.26 4.53
C GLU A 18 31.13 -0.02 5.25
N LYS A 19 31.53 1.25 5.39
CA LYS A 19 32.80 1.65 6.02
C LYS A 19 32.89 1.23 7.49
N TYR A 20 31.81 1.42 8.25
CA TYR A 20 31.73 1.08 9.68
C TYR A 20 31.04 -0.26 9.95
N SER A 21 30.80 -1.08 8.91
CA SER A 21 30.27 -2.42 9.12
C SER A 21 31.29 -3.31 9.84
N PRO A 22 30.89 -3.98 10.95
CA PRO A 22 31.79 -4.85 11.70
C PRO A 22 32.24 -6.02 10.82
N GLN A 23 33.54 -6.31 10.82
CA GLN A 23 34.13 -7.35 9.98
C GLN A 23 34.39 -8.65 10.75
N SER A 24 34.54 -8.57 12.07
CA SER A 24 34.73 -9.71 12.97
C SER A 24 33.67 -9.75 14.08
N LEU A 25 33.50 -10.91 14.76
CA LEU A 25 32.62 -10.97 15.94
C LEU A 25 33.14 -10.10 17.10
N ASN A 26 34.44 -9.77 17.14
CA ASN A 26 35.00 -8.88 18.15
C ASN A 26 34.59 -7.41 17.96
N ASP A 27 34.32 -7.01 16.72
CA ASP A 27 33.90 -5.63 16.38
C ASP A 27 32.42 -5.38 16.71
N LEU A 28 31.64 -6.43 16.99
CA LEU A 28 30.23 -6.34 17.36
C LEU A 28 30.06 -5.84 18.80
N LYS A 29 30.06 -4.52 18.98
CA LYS A 29 29.86 -3.86 20.28
C LYS A 29 28.42 -3.98 20.84
N ILE A 30 27.45 -4.33 19.99
CA ILE A 30 26.02 -4.41 20.33
C ILE A 30 25.68 -5.81 20.84
N HIS A 31 24.86 -5.92 21.90
CA HIS A 31 24.39 -7.18 22.50
C HIS A 31 25.51 -8.20 22.72
N LYS A 32 26.42 -7.89 23.64
CA LYS A 32 27.60 -8.71 23.96
C LYS A 32 27.24 -10.17 24.28
N GLU A 33 26.15 -10.41 25.00
CA GLU A 33 25.69 -11.75 25.35
C GLU A 33 25.43 -12.66 24.13
N ILE A 34 24.88 -12.10 23.05
CA ILE A 34 24.62 -12.85 21.81
C ILE A 34 25.95 -13.15 21.11
N THR A 35 26.85 -12.17 21.08
CA THR A 35 28.18 -12.33 20.50
C THR A 35 28.99 -13.41 21.24
N ASP A 36 28.92 -13.47 22.56
CA ASP A 36 29.60 -14.50 23.36
C ASP A 36 29.01 -15.90 23.13
N ARG A 37 27.69 -16.01 22.94
CA ARG A 37 27.04 -17.26 22.52
C ARG A 37 27.50 -17.69 21.13
N LEU A 38 27.61 -16.76 20.18
CA LEU A 38 28.11 -17.05 18.83
C LEU A 38 29.58 -17.49 18.84
N LYS A 39 30.42 -16.89 19.68
CA LYS A 39 31.81 -17.31 19.90
C LYS A 39 31.94 -18.71 20.49
N LYS A 40 31.05 -19.07 21.43
CA LYS A 40 30.99 -20.44 21.95
C LYS A 40 30.55 -21.43 20.86
N LEU A 41 29.63 -21.04 20.00
CA LEU A 41 29.18 -21.87 18.87
C LEU A 41 30.26 -22.02 17.78
N SER A 42 31.02 -20.96 17.47
CA SER A 42 32.12 -21.01 16.48
C SER A 42 33.30 -21.85 16.96
N ALA A 43 33.50 -21.96 18.29
CA ALA A 43 34.53 -22.81 18.88
C ALA A 43 34.28 -24.32 18.70
N HIS A 44 33.02 -24.73 18.51
CA HIS A 44 32.66 -26.11 18.23
C HIS A 44 32.82 -26.43 16.73
N LYS A 45 33.41 -27.59 16.42
CA LYS A 45 33.61 -28.05 15.03
C LYS A 45 32.31 -28.37 14.28
N ASP A 46 31.24 -28.65 15.01
CA ASP A 46 29.92 -28.95 14.44
C ASP A 46 28.95 -27.80 14.66
N LEU A 47 28.68 -27.05 13.59
CA LEU A 47 27.65 -26.02 13.60
C LEU A 47 26.26 -26.68 13.44
N PRO A 48 25.31 -26.47 14.36
CA PRO A 48 23.92 -26.87 14.15
C PRO A 48 23.23 -25.99 13.08
N HIS A 49 22.02 -26.38 12.65
CA HIS A 49 21.19 -25.47 11.85
C HIS A 49 20.72 -24.31 12.72
N ILE A 50 20.81 -23.07 12.20
CA ILE A 50 20.56 -21.86 13.00
C ILE A 50 19.47 -21.02 12.33
N ILE A 51 18.57 -20.46 13.14
CA ILE A 51 17.58 -19.49 12.73
C ILE A 51 17.87 -18.16 13.45
N PHE A 52 18.13 -17.10 12.69
CA PHE A 52 18.19 -15.73 13.21
C PHE A 52 16.85 -15.03 12.98
N TYR A 53 16.23 -14.54 14.05
CA TYR A 53 14.93 -13.83 13.98
C TYR A 53 14.87 -12.58 14.86
N GLY A 54 14.01 -11.61 14.54
CA GLY A 54 13.89 -10.33 15.26
C GLY A 54 13.40 -9.17 14.38
N ALA A 55 13.39 -7.94 14.89
CA ALA A 55 13.02 -6.78 14.07
C ALA A 55 14.12 -6.41 13.04
N PRO A 56 13.77 -5.72 11.93
CA PRO A 56 14.77 -5.20 11.00
C PRO A 56 15.66 -4.14 11.67
N GLY A 57 16.94 -4.12 11.32
CA GLY A 57 17.91 -3.14 11.84
C GLY A 57 18.68 -3.56 13.11
N GLY A 58 18.44 -4.76 13.64
CA GLY A 58 19.19 -5.32 14.78
C GLY A 58 20.55 -5.95 14.42
N GLY A 59 20.95 -5.93 13.15
CA GLY A 59 22.25 -6.47 12.72
C GLY A 59 22.32 -8.00 12.57
N LYS A 60 21.21 -8.64 12.15
CA LYS A 60 21.17 -10.09 11.93
C LYS A 60 22.10 -10.54 10.79
N SER A 61 21.97 -9.91 9.62
CA SER A 61 22.79 -10.25 8.44
C SER A 61 24.28 -10.04 8.71
N THR A 62 24.64 -8.94 9.39
CA THR A 62 26.03 -8.67 9.79
C THR A 62 26.57 -9.71 10.77
N ARG A 63 25.73 -10.25 11.67
CA ARG A 63 26.12 -11.35 12.58
C ARG A 63 26.35 -12.66 11.84
N ILE A 64 25.51 -12.98 10.85
CA ILE A 64 25.69 -14.16 10.00
C ILE A 64 27.03 -14.06 9.26
N ASP A 65 27.30 -12.92 8.64
CA ASP A 65 28.55 -12.67 7.90
C ASP A 65 29.77 -12.80 8.82
N CYS A 66 29.73 -12.21 10.02
CA CYS A 66 30.84 -12.32 10.99
C CYS A 66 31.01 -13.75 11.52
N LEU A 67 29.92 -14.50 11.73
CA LEU A 67 29.97 -15.89 12.17
C LEU A 67 30.63 -16.78 11.10
N ILE A 68 30.26 -16.59 9.83
CA ILE A 68 30.84 -17.35 8.71
C ILE A 68 32.34 -17.06 8.61
N LYS A 69 32.75 -15.78 8.69
CA LYS A 69 34.16 -15.40 8.70
C LYS A 69 34.95 -16.04 9.82
N GLU A 70 34.38 -16.11 11.03
CA GLU A 70 35.05 -16.70 12.18
C GLU A 70 35.21 -18.22 12.06
N ILE A 71 34.21 -18.92 11.52
CA ILE A 71 34.26 -20.38 11.32
C ILE A 71 35.31 -20.76 10.27
N PHE A 72 35.37 -20.04 9.15
CA PHE A 72 36.29 -20.35 8.05
C PHE A 72 37.65 -19.63 8.16
N LYS A 73 37.80 -18.72 9.13
CA LYS A 73 39.01 -17.91 9.36
C LYS A 73 39.47 -17.14 8.11
N GLU A 74 38.53 -16.61 7.34
CA GLU A 74 38.80 -15.77 6.18
C GLU A 74 38.58 -14.29 6.49
N GLU A 75 39.51 -13.43 6.08
CA GLU A 75 39.40 -11.98 6.26
C GLU A 75 38.33 -11.35 5.35
N LYS A 76 38.14 -11.91 4.15
CA LYS A 76 37.17 -11.42 3.15
C LYS A 76 36.46 -12.56 2.46
N ILE A 77 35.14 -12.50 2.53
CA ILE A 77 34.26 -13.35 1.76
C ILE A 77 34.15 -12.76 0.34
N ILE A 78 34.70 -13.46 -0.66
CA ILE A 78 34.50 -13.10 -2.06
C ILE A 78 33.12 -13.63 -2.48
N ARG A 79 32.21 -12.69 -2.77
CA ARG A 79 30.86 -12.95 -3.25
C ARG A 79 30.85 -12.87 -4.77
N ARG A 80 30.62 -14.01 -5.45
CA ARG A 80 30.46 -14.04 -6.91
C ARG A 80 28.97 -14.20 -7.22
N PRO A 81 28.36 -13.26 -7.97
CA PRO A 81 27.02 -13.49 -8.50
C PRO A 81 27.13 -14.53 -9.61
N GLU A 82 26.54 -15.70 -9.39
CA GLU A 82 26.45 -16.77 -10.38
C GLU A 82 24.98 -17.02 -10.72
N CYS A 83 24.69 -17.10 -12.02
CA CYS A 83 23.38 -17.52 -12.50
C CYS A 83 23.38 -19.04 -12.58
N ILE A 84 22.76 -19.72 -11.62
CA ILE A 84 22.59 -21.17 -11.70
C ILE A 84 21.41 -21.44 -12.63
N THR A 85 21.70 -22.02 -13.80
CA THR A 85 20.71 -22.53 -14.75
C THR A 85 20.43 -23.99 -14.45
N ASN A 86 19.24 -24.30 -13.92
CA ASN A 86 18.84 -25.69 -13.79
C ASN A 86 18.47 -26.25 -15.19
N VAL A 87 19.19 -27.28 -15.65
CA VAL A 87 19.10 -27.87 -17.00
C VAL A 87 17.68 -28.37 -17.34
N GLU A 88 16.92 -28.82 -16.33
CA GLU A 88 15.56 -29.35 -16.53
C GLU A 88 14.48 -28.27 -16.71
N ASN A 89 14.67 -27.07 -16.13
CA ASN A 89 13.58 -26.08 -16.02
C ASN A 89 13.91 -24.68 -16.58
N LYS A 90 15.12 -24.45 -17.12
CA LYS A 90 15.58 -23.15 -17.67
C LYS A 90 15.30 -21.96 -16.75
N ILE A 91 15.56 -22.11 -15.45
CA ILE A 91 15.39 -21.04 -14.47
C ILE A 91 16.77 -20.46 -14.18
N ASN A 92 16.92 -19.15 -14.38
CA ASN A 92 18.13 -18.41 -14.02
C ASN A 92 17.92 -17.83 -12.62
N ILE A 93 18.74 -18.22 -11.67
CA ILE A 93 18.67 -17.71 -10.31
C ILE A 93 19.98 -17.03 -9.99
N ASN A 94 19.90 -15.79 -9.54
CA ASN A 94 21.04 -15.04 -9.06
C ASN A 94 21.40 -15.56 -7.68
N VAL A 95 22.48 -16.33 -7.61
CA VAL A 95 22.99 -16.85 -6.35
C VAL A 95 24.29 -16.15 -6.04
N VAL A 96 24.48 -15.76 -4.78
CA VAL A 96 25.74 -15.23 -4.32
C VAL A 96 26.52 -16.37 -3.69
N GLN A 97 27.53 -16.85 -4.39
CA GLN A 97 28.34 -17.97 -3.95
C GLN A 97 29.73 -17.51 -3.51
N SER A 98 30.26 -18.21 -2.51
CA SER A 98 31.66 -18.20 -2.11
C SER A 98 32.18 -19.64 -2.07
N ASN A 99 33.46 -19.80 -1.71
CA ASN A 99 34.08 -21.11 -1.56
C ASN A 99 33.39 -22.02 -0.52
N TYR A 100 32.74 -21.42 0.49
CA TYR A 100 32.26 -22.16 1.66
C TYR A 100 30.79 -21.94 2.03
N HIS A 101 30.20 -20.83 1.58
CA HIS A 101 28.79 -20.54 1.80
C HIS A 101 28.10 -20.05 0.52
N LEU A 102 26.80 -20.30 0.46
CA LEU A 102 25.93 -19.92 -0.63
C LEU A 102 24.74 -19.15 -0.08
N GLU A 103 24.54 -17.92 -0.56
CA GLU A 103 23.43 -17.06 -0.15
C GLU A 103 22.32 -17.06 -1.21
N LEU A 104 21.09 -17.36 -0.77
CA LEU A 104 19.89 -17.35 -1.59
C LEU A 104 18.93 -16.28 -1.08
N GLN A 105 18.47 -15.40 -1.97
CA GLN A 105 17.38 -14.47 -1.67
C GLN A 105 16.04 -15.13 -1.96
N CYS A 106 15.25 -15.40 -0.91
CA CYS A 106 14.02 -16.17 -1.06
C CYS A 106 12.90 -15.40 -1.77
N PHE A 107 12.92 -14.06 -1.74
CA PHE A 107 11.95 -13.23 -2.44
C PHE A 107 12.00 -13.40 -3.97
N GLU A 108 13.19 -13.66 -4.54
CA GLU A 108 13.37 -13.81 -5.99
C GLU A 108 12.90 -15.19 -6.51
N LEU A 109 12.61 -16.15 -5.63
CA LEU A 109 12.26 -17.53 -5.99
C LEU A 109 10.82 -17.68 -6.50
N GLY A 110 9.95 -16.72 -6.21
CA GLY A 110 8.55 -16.69 -6.67
C GLY A 110 7.78 -18.00 -6.39
N THR A 111 6.97 -18.44 -7.35
CA THR A 111 6.07 -19.61 -7.20
C THR A 111 6.74 -20.97 -7.41
N LYS A 112 8.04 -21.00 -7.73
CA LYS A 112 8.80 -22.24 -8.04
C LYS A 112 9.80 -22.62 -6.94
N ASP A 113 9.75 -21.93 -5.81
CA ASP A 113 10.60 -22.09 -4.63
C ASP A 113 10.80 -23.55 -4.18
N LYS A 114 9.76 -24.39 -4.16
CA LYS A 114 9.85 -25.80 -3.74
C LYS A 114 10.79 -26.64 -4.62
N ILE A 115 10.73 -26.45 -5.94
CA ILE A 115 11.54 -27.20 -6.90
C ILE A 115 12.98 -26.68 -6.85
N ILE A 116 13.14 -25.37 -6.73
CA ILE A 116 14.43 -24.69 -6.72
C ILE A 116 15.23 -25.07 -5.46
N VAL A 117 14.63 -24.96 -4.27
CA VAL A 117 15.32 -25.28 -3.02
C VAL A 117 15.75 -26.75 -2.98
N GLN A 118 14.92 -27.66 -3.49
CA GLN A 118 15.26 -29.08 -3.53
C GLN A 118 16.34 -29.40 -4.57
N SER A 119 16.29 -28.78 -5.75
CA SER A 119 17.28 -29.03 -6.81
C SER A 119 18.64 -28.42 -6.48
N ILE A 120 18.69 -27.16 -6.03
CA ILE A 120 19.95 -26.48 -5.65
C ILE A 120 20.66 -27.23 -4.52
N ILE A 121 19.94 -27.61 -3.46
CA ILE A 121 20.56 -28.33 -2.35
C ILE A 121 21.03 -29.70 -2.82
N LYS A 122 20.25 -30.43 -3.64
CA LYS A 122 20.66 -31.75 -4.16
C LYS A 122 21.89 -31.66 -5.04
N GLU A 123 21.90 -30.77 -6.03
CA GLU A 123 22.99 -30.58 -7.00
C GLU A 123 24.31 -30.18 -6.32
N LEU A 124 24.23 -29.29 -5.33
CA LEU A 124 25.40 -28.81 -4.59
C LEU A 124 25.87 -29.77 -3.50
N CYS A 125 24.98 -30.59 -2.93
CA CYS A 125 25.35 -31.63 -1.96
C CYS A 125 25.86 -32.91 -2.63
N SER A 126 25.48 -33.19 -3.89
CA SER A 126 26.00 -34.29 -4.69
C SER A 126 27.42 -34.04 -5.20
N TYR A 127 27.80 -32.78 -5.40
CA TYR A 127 29.18 -32.39 -5.63
C TYR A 127 29.98 -32.63 -4.35
N LYS A 128 30.50 -33.85 -4.18
CA LYS A 128 31.55 -34.15 -3.20
C LYS A 128 32.65 -33.09 -3.39
N SER A 129 32.83 -32.23 -2.40
CA SER A 129 33.94 -31.29 -2.42
C SER A 129 35.23 -32.10 -2.37
N SER A 130 35.90 -32.22 -3.51
CA SER A 130 37.28 -32.70 -3.67
C SER A 130 38.26 -31.64 -3.13
N ALA A 131 38.03 -31.16 -1.91
CA ALA A 131 38.89 -30.20 -1.25
C ALA A 131 39.76 -30.92 -0.21
N SER A 132 41.00 -31.18 -0.62
CA SER A 132 42.22 -31.51 0.12
C SER A 132 42.13 -31.95 1.60
N PHE A 133 42.68 -33.15 1.83
CA PHE A 133 43.00 -33.80 3.11
C PHE A 133 43.83 -32.97 4.13
N PHE A 134 44.18 -31.72 3.85
CA PHE A 134 45.21 -30.94 4.57
C PHE A 134 44.76 -29.59 5.14
N SER A 135 43.46 -29.21 5.06
CA SER A 135 43.00 -27.92 5.62
C SER A 135 42.27 -28.07 6.97
N LYS A 136 42.53 -27.14 7.90
CA LYS A 136 41.91 -27.03 9.24
C LYS A 136 40.43 -26.59 9.21
N THR A 137 39.77 -26.59 8.05
CA THR A 137 38.42 -26.04 7.85
C THR A 137 37.35 -27.14 7.89
N PRO A 138 36.10 -26.81 8.27
CA PRO A 138 35.04 -27.80 8.39
C PRO A 138 34.63 -28.39 7.03
N MET A 139 34.36 -29.70 6.99
CA MET A 139 33.96 -30.48 5.80
C MET A 139 32.49 -30.28 5.36
N TYR A 140 31.87 -29.13 5.68
CA TYR A 140 30.49 -28.83 5.29
C TYR A 140 30.37 -27.46 4.63
N ARG A 141 29.37 -27.29 3.75
CA ARG A 141 29.00 -26.00 3.16
C ARG A 141 27.84 -25.36 3.93
N ILE A 142 27.85 -24.04 4.05
CA ILE A 142 26.78 -23.28 4.72
C ILE A 142 25.83 -22.68 3.67
N PHE A 143 24.54 -22.97 3.79
CA PHE A 143 23.49 -22.35 2.98
C PHE A 143 22.78 -21.27 3.80
N VAL A 144 22.83 -20.03 3.32
CA VAL A 144 22.19 -18.89 3.96
C VAL A 144 20.94 -18.52 3.16
N PHE A 145 19.76 -18.75 3.73
CA PHE A 145 18.50 -18.32 3.15
C PHE A 145 18.14 -16.95 3.72
N LYS A 146 18.28 -15.91 2.89
CA LYS A 146 17.85 -14.55 3.21
C LYS A 146 16.34 -14.42 3.00
N ASP A 147 15.70 -13.84 4.01
CA ASP A 147 14.26 -13.60 4.07
C ASP A 147 13.43 -14.85 3.83
N ALA A 148 13.78 -15.90 4.57
CA ALA A 148 13.18 -17.23 4.48
C ALA A 148 11.67 -17.26 4.82
N GLU A 149 11.12 -16.14 5.27
CA GLU A 149 9.69 -15.93 5.47
C GLU A 149 8.88 -15.87 4.18
N PHE A 150 9.53 -15.63 3.04
CA PHE A 150 8.89 -15.70 1.72
C PHE A 150 8.85 -17.12 1.14
N LEU A 151 9.43 -18.12 1.82
CA LEU A 151 9.34 -19.51 1.40
C LEU A 151 7.95 -20.07 1.67
N SER A 152 7.35 -20.71 0.65
CA SER A 152 6.09 -21.44 0.80
C SER A 152 6.23 -22.60 1.79
N GLU A 153 5.13 -22.99 2.44
CA GLU A 153 5.13 -24.15 3.35
C GLU A 153 5.58 -25.44 2.66
N GLY A 154 5.27 -25.59 1.37
CA GLY A 154 5.73 -26.72 0.56
C GLY A 154 7.25 -26.73 0.35
N ALA A 155 7.86 -25.56 0.18
CA ALA A 155 9.31 -25.41 0.12
C ALA A 155 9.96 -25.62 1.50
N GLN A 156 9.36 -25.09 2.57
CA GLN A 156 9.82 -25.30 3.95
C GLN A 156 9.78 -26.78 4.36
N ALA A 157 8.70 -27.50 4.01
CA ALA A 157 8.60 -28.93 4.23
C ALA A 157 9.62 -29.73 3.40
N GLY A 158 9.92 -29.26 2.18
CA GLY A 158 11.01 -29.79 1.36
C GLY A 158 12.37 -29.59 2.00
N LEU A 159 12.64 -28.39 2.49
CA LEU A 159 13.89 -28.03 3.17
C LEU A 159 14.07 -28.84 4.45
N ARG A 160 13.00 -29.09 5.22
CA ARG A 160 13.06 -30.01 6.37
C ARG A 160 13.61 -31.39 5.98
N ARG A 161 13.14 -31.98 4.87
CA ARG A 161 13.61 -33.32 4.43
C ARG A 161 15.07 -33.28 4.01
N THR A 162 15.49 -32.22 3.32
CA THR A 162 16.90 -32.08 2.90
C THR A 162 17.84 -31.85 4.09
N LEU A 163 17.41 -31.13 5.12
CA LEU A 163 18.17 -30.98 6.37
C LEU A 163 18.46 -32.32 7.04
N GLU A 164 17.49 -33.23 7.07
CA GLU A 164 17.66 -34.58 7.66
C GLU A 164 18.59 -35.46 6.82
N THR A 165 18.47 -35.39 5.49
CA THR A 165 19.26 -36.23 4.57
C THR A 165 20.72 -35.78 4.47
N TYR A 166 20.98 -34.47 4.47
CA TYR A 166 22.30 -33.90 4.17
C TYR A 166 23.01 -33.25 5.37
N ILE A 167 22.64 -33.62 6.60
CA ILE A 167 23.20 -33.02 7.82
C ILE A 167 24.73 -33.12 7.92
N ARG A 168 25.37 -34.10 7.27
CA ARG A 168 26.84 -34.24 7.28
C ARG A 168 27.56 -33.26 6.35
N ASN A 169 26.92 -32.86 5.25
CA ASN A 169 27.58 -32.11 4.17
C ASN A 169 27.10 -30.65 4.10
N ALA A 170 25.90 -30.36 4.62
CA ALA A 170 25.24 -29.07 4.52
C ALA A 170 24.77 -28.56 5.87
N ARG A 171 25.11 -27.31 6.19
CA ARG A 171 24.53 -26.54 7.30
C ARG A 171 23.67 -25.43 6.73
N VAL A 172 22.62 -25.06 7.47
CA VAL A 172 21.64 -24.09 6.98
C VAL A 172 21.44 -23.01 8.02
N ILE A 173 21.49 -21.77 7.57
CA ILE A 173 21.22 -20.57 8.35
C ILE A 173 20.02 -19.86 7.72
N LEU A 174 18.94 -19.70 8.48
CA LEU A 174 17.74 -18.97 8.03
C LEU A 174 17.72 -17.57 8.63
N HIS A 175 17.53 -16.56 7.79
CA HIS A 175 17.30 -15.18 8.18
C HIS A 175 15.81 -14.85 8.10
N LEU A 176 15.21 -14.41 9.22
CA LEU A 176 13.77 -14.13 9.34
C LEU A 176 13.53 -12.82 10.09
N GLU A 177 12.41 -12.14 9.82
CA GLU A 177 11.91 -11.11 10.72
C GLU A 177 11.02 -11.73 11.80
N HIS A 178 10.01 -12.47 11.37
CA HIS A 178 9.04 -13.10 12.25
C HIS A 178 9.17 -14.62 12.24
N LEU A 179 9.34 -15.19 13.43
CA LEU A 179 9.47 -16.64 13.60
C LEU A 179 8.14 -17.39 13.34
N SER A 180 7.00 -16.69 13.41
CA SER A 180 5.66 -17.26 13.19
C SER A 180 5.40 -17.76 11.77
N LYS A 181 6.19 -17.29 10.79
CA LYS A 181 6.05 -17.67 9.37
C LYS A 181 6.76 -18.98 9.01
N ILE A 182 7.48 -19.58 9.96
CA ILE A 182 8.16 -20.86 9.76
C ILE A 182 7.36 -21.99 10.41
N ILE A 183 7.22 -23.10 9.67
CA ILE A 183 6.55 -24.29 10.16
C ILE A 183 7.25 -24.85 11.42
N GLU A 184 6.47 -25.25 12.42
CA GLU A 184 6.98 -25.80 13.68
C GLU A 184 7.96 -26.98 13.49
N PRO A 185 7.77 -27.90 12.51
CA PRO A 185 8.73 -28.95 12.26
C PRO A 185 10.12 -28.47 11.80
N LEU A 186 10.22 -27.33 11.13
CA LEU A 186 11.52 -26.77 10.74
C LEU A 186 12.16 -26.07 11.93
N ARG A 187 11.35 -25.35 12.72
CA ARG A 187 11.79 -24.68 13.95
C ARG A 187 12.39 -25.66 14.96
N SER A 188 11.79 -26.83 15.16
CA SER A 188 12.26 -27.81 16.15
C SER A 188 13.64 -28.41 15.83
N ARG A 189 14.11 -28.31 14.58
CA ARG A 189 15.40 -28.84 14.11
C ARG A 189 16.52 -27.80 14.13
N CYS A 190 16.20 -26.54 14.42
CA CYS A 190 17.14 -25.44 14.35
C CYS A 190 17.28 -24.71 15.69
N ILE A 191 18.49 -24.27 16.00
CA ILE A 191 18.74 -23.36 17.12
C ILE A 191 18.22 -21.98 16.75
N CYS A 192 17.24 -21.50 17.51
CA CYS A 192 16.62 -20.21 17.29
C CYS A 192 17.32 -19.11 18.11
N ILE A 193 18.04 -18.21 17.44
CA ILE A 193 18.71 -17.05 18.03
C ILE A 193 17.87 -15.80 17.78
N ARG A 194 17.34 -15.21 18.86
CA ARG A 194 16.63 -13.93 18.82
C ARG A 194 17.63 -12.78 18.84
N VAL A 195 17.55 -11.90 17.86
CA VAL A 195 18.30 -10.64 17.83
C VAL A 195 17.33 -9.48 18.11
N PRO A 196 17.33 -8.91 19.32
CA PRO A 196 16.50 -7.75 19.64
C PRO A 196 17.01 -6.49 18.92
N LEU A 197 16.23 -5.41 19.00
CA LEU A 197 16.71 -4.09 18.60
C LEU A 197 17.76 -3.61 19.63
N PRO A 198 18.80 -2.89 19.17
CA PRO A 198 19.78 -2.29 20.07
C PRO A 198 19.11 -1.28 21.01
N THR A 199 19.66 -1.20 22.21
CA THR A 199 19.25 -0.19 23.21
C THR A 199 19.69 1.20 22.77
N GLU A 200 19.01 2.24 23.24
CA GLU A 200 19.33 3.63 22.86
C GLU A 200 20.78 4.00 23.19
N GLY A 201 21.29 3.53 24.34
CA GLY A 201 22.69 3.72 24.73
C GLY A 201 23.69 3.01 23.81
N GLU A 202 23.38 1.79 23.34
CA GLU A 202 24.21 1.09 22.36
C GLU A 202 24.24 1.83 21.02
N ILE A 203 23.08 2.30 20.52
CA ILE A 203 22.99 3.08 19.29
C ILE A 203 23.80 4.38 19.42
N PHE A 204 23.64 5.08 20.54
CA PHE A 204 24.36 6.32 20.83
C PHE A 204 25.87 6.11 20.79
N SER A 205 26.38 5.04 21.40
CA SER A 205 27.81 4.72 21.38
C SER A 205 28.35 4.49 19.96
N VAL A 206 27.55 3.88 19.07
CA VAL A 206 27.93 3.63 17.68
C VAL A 206 27.91 4.92 16.87
N LEU A 207 26.85 5.73 16.99
CA LEU A 207 26.73 7.01 16.27
C LEU A 207 27.83 7.99 16.70
N LYS A 208 28.13 8.05 18.00
CA LYS A 208 29.23 8.86 18.52
C LYS A 208 30.58 8.46 17.93
N ASN A 209 30.90 7.16 17.91
CA ASN A 209 32.13 6.67 17.29
C ASN A 209 32.21 7.02 15.79
N ILE A 210 31.08 7.04 15.07
CA ILE A 210 31.06 7.42 13.64
C ILE A 210 31.33 8.93 13.50
N CYS A 211 30.68 9.77 14.30
CA CYS A 211 30.90 11.22 14.31
C CYS A 211 32.35 11.60 14.65
N ASP A 212 32.93 10.93 15.66
CA ASP A 212 34.31 11.16 16.09
C ASP A 212 35.31 10.78 14.98
N ASN A 213 35.04 9.69 14.24
CA ASN A 213 35.92 9.24 13.15
C ASN A 213 35.76 10.04 11.84
N GLU A 214 34.61 10.69 11.61
CA GLU A 214 34.34 11.48 10.39
C GLU A 214 34.55 12.99 10.60
N ASN A 215 35.01 13.43 11.79
CA ASN A 215 35.22 14.83 12.16
C ASN A 215 33.98 15.73 11.90
N VAL A 216 32.80 15.24 12.30
CA VAL A 216 31.53 15.98 12.11
C VAL A 216 31.46 17.19 13.06
N SER A 217 30.90 18.31 12.59
CA SER A 217 30.78 19.54 13.40
C SER A 217 29.94 19.34 14.68
N GLN A 218 30.33 20.04 15.76
CA GLN A 218 29.75 19.88 17.11
C GLN A 218 28.24 20.15 17.20
N SER A 219 27.63 20.78 16.19
CA SER A 219 26.18 20.99 16.11
C SER A 219 25.40 19.68 15.94
N PHE A 220 25.98 18.67 15.30
CA PHE A 220 25.32 17.38 14.99
C PHE A 220 25.63 16.28 16.00
N SER A 221 26.50 16.53 16.98
CA SER A 221 26.85 15.58 18.04
C SER A 221 26.06 15.77 19.34
N SER A 222 25.05 16.65 19.33
CA SER A 222 24.20 16.90 20.50
C SER A 222 23.38 15.68 20.89
N ILE A 223 23.25 15.45 22.20
CA ILE A 223 22.50 14.30 22.75
C ILE A 223 21.02 14.34 22.30
N ASP A 224 20.45 15.54 22.17
CA ASP A 224 19.07 15.74 21.74
C ASP A 224 18.87 15.42 20.26
N PHE A 225 19.87 15.70 19.42
CA PHE A 225 19.85 15.29 18.01
C PHE A 225 19.86 13.77 17.86
N PHE A 226 20.68 13.05 18.62
CA PHE A 226 20.66 11.59 18.59
C PHE A 226 19.36 11.00 19.13
N LYS A 227 18.80 11.55 20.21
CA LYS A 227 17.51 11.11 20.75
C LYS A 227 16.38 11.31 19.73
N THR A 228 16.33 12.48 19.09
CA THR A 228 15.33 12.75 18.05
C THR A 228 15.48 11.79 16.86
N LEU A 229 16.71 11.54 16.40
CA LEU A 229 17.00 10.61 15.30
C LEU A 229 16.66 9.14 15.65
N ILE A 230 16.89 8.70 16.89
CA ILE A 230 16.53 7.35 17.35
C ILE A 230 14.99 7.20 17.42
N ASN A 231 14.30 8.24 17.89
CA ASN A 231 12.84 8.25 18.00
C ASN A 231 12.16 8.27 16.63
N THR A 232 12.65 9.07 15.68
CA THR A 232 12.08 9.15 14.32
C THR A 232 12.22 7.82 13.56
N HIS A 233 13.32 7.09 13.75
CA HIS A 233 13.62 5.87 13.00
C HIS A 233 13.41 4.55 13.78
N GLY A 234 12.80 4.62 14.96
CA GLY A 234 12.32 3.45 15.70
C GLY A 234 13.43 2.48 16.11
N ARG A 235 14.56 2.99 16.63
CA ARG A 235 15.73 2.19 17.08
C ARG A 235 16.37 1.28 16.01
N ASN A 236 16.12 1.54 14.72
CA ASN A 236 16.76 0.81 13.63
C ASN A 236 18.13 1.42 13.30
N LEU A 237 19.22 0.74 13.67
CA LEU A 237 20.58 1.27 13.54
C LEU A 237 20.97 1.59 12.09
N ARG A 238 20.60 0.74 11.12
CA ARG A 238 20.88 0.99 9.70
C ARG A 238 20.23 2.29 9.24
N LYS A 239 18.96 2.48 9.58
CA LYS A 239 18.22 3.71 9.27
C LYS A 239 18.83 4.93 9.96
N CYS A 240 19.25 4.78 11.22
CA CYS A 240 19.89 5.85 11.98
C CYS A 240 21.22 6.30 11.34
N ILE A 241 22.09 5.36 10.93
CA ILE A 241 23.36 5.67 10.27
C ILE A 241 23.12 6.35 8.92
N MET A 242 22.18 5.86 8.11
CA MET A 242 21.86 6.45 6.82
C MET A 242 21.25 7.86 6.98
N ALA A 243 20.37 8.05 7.96
CA ALA A 243 19.79 9.36 8.25
C ALA A 243 20.85 10.35 8.74
N LEU A 244 21.76 9.90 9.63
CA LEU A 244 22.90 10.69 10.09
C LEU A 244 23.77 11.13 8.91
N GLU A 245 24.16 10.18 8.05
CA GLU A 245 24.96 10.43 6.85
C GLU A 245 24.30 11.49 5.97
N MET A 246 23.01 11.32 5.64
CA MET A 246 22.25 12.28 4.84
C MET A 246 22.15 13.67 5.49
N THR A 247 21.95 13.76 6.82
CA THR A 247 21.85 15.05 7.51
C THR A 247 23.16 15.82 7.53
N VAL A 248 24.28 15.11 7.67
CA VAL A 248 25.62 15.71 7.63
C VAL A 248 25.94 16.19 6.21
N TYR A 249 25.57 15.41 5.17
CA TYR A 249 25.74 15.84 3.79
C TYR A 249 24.84 17.02 3.41
N ALA A 250 23.58 17.01 3.82
CA ALA A 250 22.62 18.09 3.56
C ALA A 250 22.86 19.35 4.43
N ASN A 251 23.79 19.27 5.39
CA ASN A 251 24.07 20.30 6.38
C ASN A 251 22.78 20.82 7.08
N SER A 252 21.85 19.89 7.36
CA SER A 252 20.50 20.21 7.82
C SER A 252 20.35 20.07 9.33
N ALA A 253 19.80 21.09 9.99
CA ALA A 253 19.71 21.13 11.46
C ALA A 253 18.75 20.11 12.10
N LYS A 254 17.98 19.35 11.30
CA LYS A 254 16.98 18.37 11.76
C LYS A 254 17.13 17.04 11.01
N PRO A 255 16.89 15.89 11.67
CA PRO A 255 16.93 14.60 11.00
C PRO A 255 15.83 14.46 9.94
N HIS A 256 16.19 14.03 8.73
CA HIS A 256 15.24 13.80 7.66
C HIS A 256 14.32 12.60 7.97
N GLU A 257 13.01 12.81 7.95
CA GLU A 257 12.01 11.79 8.31
C GLU A 257 11.82 10.70 7.24
N SER A 258 12.16 10.97 5.97
CA SER A 258 11.98 10.06 4.84
C SER A 258 13.30 9.44 4.36
N LEU A 259 13.50 8.15 4.62
CA LEU A 259 14.63 7.35 4.12
C LEU A 259 14.39 6.79 2.71
N SER A 260 13.73 7.54 1.81
CA SER A 260 13.62 7.16 0.39
C SER A 260 14.95 7.41 -0.32
N VAL A 261 15.97 6.66 0.09
CA VAL A 261 17.35 6.74 -0.41
C VAL A 261 17.44 6.40 -1.91
N ALA A 262 16.43 5.71 -2.46
CA ALA A 262 16.31 5.53 -3.90
C ALA A 262 15.86 6.80 -4.62
N SER A 263 14.93 7.60 -4.07
CA SER A 263 14.39 8.75 -4.80
C SER A 263 15.35 9.94 -4.79
N THR A 264 16.06 10.19 -3.68
CA THR A 264 17.03 11.30 -3.62
C THR A 264 18.28 11.02 -4.45
N TYR A 265 18.77 9.77 -4.46
CA TYR A 265 19.94 9.39 -5.25
C TYR A 265 19.64 9.30 -6.75
N ILE A 266 18.42 8.88 -7.12
CA ILE A 266 17.96 8.94 -8.53
C ILE A 266 17.78 10.40 -8.97
N ASN A 267 17.22 11.26 -8.11
CA ASN A 267 17.05 12.67 -8.43
C ASN A 267 18.39 13.40 -8.60
N GLU A 268 19.41 13.11 -7.77
CA GLU A 268 20.75 13.69 -7.92
C GLU A 268 21.49 13.17 -9.17
N LEU A 269 21.28 11.91 -9.56
CA LEU A 269 21.76 11.38 -10.84
C LEU A 269 21.04 12.01 -12.05
N CYS A 270 19.76 12.34 -11.90
CA CYS A 270 19.01 13.08 -12.92
C CYS A 270 19.46 14.55 -13.02
N ASP A 271 19.80 15.18 -11.90
CA ASP A 271 20.31 16.57 -11.85
C ASP A 271 21.69 16.70 -12.49
N PHE A 272 22.54 15.66 -12.43
CA PHE A 272 23.85 15.67 -13.10
C PHE A 272 23.78 15.44 -14.61
N VAL A 273 22.73 14.78 -15.12
CA VAL A 273 22.55 14.50 -16.56
C VAL A 273 21.83 15.65 -17.28
N PHE A 274 21.13 16.54 -16.56
CA PHE A 274 20.39 17.67 -17.12
C PHE A 274 20.90 19.03 -16.59
N ILE A 275 22.18 19.35 -16.85
CA ILE A 275 22.67 20.72 -16.63
C ILE A 275 22.61 21.52 -17.93
N ASN A 276 21.78 22.58 -17.85
CA ASN A 276 21.49 23.69 -18.76
C ASN A 276 20.30 23.49 -19.72
N PRO A 277 19.28 24.38 -19.67
CA PRO A 277 19.52 25.81 -19.82
C PRO A 277 18.82 26.74 -18.82
N THR A 278 19.59 27.74 -18.36
CA THR A 278 19.21 29.14 -18.12
C THR A 278 17.83 29.45 -17.50
N GLN A 279 17.91 29.97 -16.26
CA GLN A 279 16.96 30.90 -15.62
C GLN A 279 15.52 30.42 -15.44
N LEU A 280 15.32 29.52 -14.48
CA LEU A 280 14.17 29.64 -13.58
C LEU A 280 14.68 29.47 -12.15
N LYS A 281 14.27 30.38 -11.26
CA LYS A 281 14.48 30.31 -9.82
C LYS A 281 13.78 29.06 -9.28
N MET A 282 14.42 27.90 -9.40
CA MET A 282 14.03 26.64 -8.76
C MET A 282 14.48 26.67 -7.29
N LYS A 283 13.88 27.55 -6.48
CA LYS A 283 14.08 27.56 -5.01
C LYS A 283 12.82 27.19 -4.22
N GLU A 284 11.71 26.82 -4.87
CA GLU A 284 10.46 26.47 -4.17
C GLU A 284 9.74 25.20 -4.67
N CYS A 285 10.26 24.51 -5.68
CA CYS A 285 9.62 23.29 -6.18
C CYS A 285 10.28 22.05 -5.57
N THR A 286 9.62 21.48 -4.54
CA THR A 286 9.56 20.04 -4.14
C THR A 286 9.49 19.82 -2.62
N CYS A 287 8.53 20.47 -1.96
CA CYS A 287 7.85 19.85 -0.83
C CYS A 287 6.46 19.42 -1.32
N LEU A 288 6.14 18.13 -1.25
CA LEU A 288 4.80 17.56 -1.52
C LEU A 288 3.73 18.35 -0.75
N ARG A 289 3.15 19.39 -1.35
CA ARG A 289 2.04 20.13 -0.75
C ARG A 289 0.84 19.20 -0.77
N LYS A 290 0.38 18.80 0.43
CA LYS A 290 -0.84 18.00 0.57
C LYS A 290 -2.01 18.74 -0.09
N MET A 291 -2.79 18.02 -0.89
CA MET A 291 -4.04 18.54 -1.47
C MET A 291 -4.94 19.08 -0.38
N TRP A 292 -5.71 20.13 -0.68
CA TRP A 292 -6.60 20.77 0.29
C TRP A 292 -7.61 19.78 0.89
N LEU A 293 -8.05 18.80 0.10
CA LEU A 293 -8.93 17.73 0.56
C LEU A 293 -8.34 16.94 1.74
N GLU A 294 -7.04 16.63 1.71
CA GLU A 294 -6.38 15.92 2.81
C GLU A 294 -6.04 16.86 3.96
N LYS A 295 -5.53 18.06 3.64
CA LYS A 295 -5.11 19.08 4.62
C LYS A 295 -6.25 19.52 5.54
N TYR A 296 -7.43 19.74 4.97
CA TYR A 296 -8.63 20.19 5.70
C TYR A 296 -9.60 19.05 6.04
N SER A 297 -9.19 17.79 5.85
CA SER A 297 -10.04 16.65 6.25
C SER A 297 -10.21 16.60 7.77
N PRO A 298 -11.45 16.53 8.27
CA PRO A 298 -11.73 16.48 9.70
C PRO A 298 -11.14 15.20 10.31
N GLN A 299 -10.50 15.31 11.47
CA GLN A 299 -9.82 14.18 12.12
C GLN A 299 -10.60 13.65 13.33
N SER A 300 -11.54 14.42 13.89
CA SER A 300 -12.40 14.05 15.00
C SER A 300 -13.89 14.29 14.69
N LEU A 301 -14.82 13.69 15.45
CA LEU A 301 -16.25 14.00 15.28
C LEU A 301 -16.56 15.47 15.65
N ASN A 302 -15.74 16.13 16.47
CA ASN A 302 -15.93 17.54 16.80
C ASN A 302 -15.61 18.47 15.63
N ASP A 303 -14.71 18.07 14.74
CA ASP A 303 -14.31 18.85 13.55
C ASP A 303 -15.36 18.77 12.43
N LEU A 304 -16.32 17.84 12.52
CA LEU A 304 -17.39 17.67 11.54
C LEU A 304 -18.42 18.80 11.66
N LYS A 305 -18.17 19.90 10.95
CA LYS A 305 -19.06 21.07 10.90
C LYS A 305 -20.39 20.83 10.18
N ILE A 306 -20.44 19.82 9.30
CA ILE A 306 -21.59 19.51 8.45
C ILE A 306 -22.54 18.53 9.16
N HIS A 307 -23.86 18.70 9.00
CA HIS A 307 -24.91 17.85 9.57
C HIS A 307 -24.72 17.53 11.05
N LYS A 308 -24.85 18.56 11.89
CA LYS A 308 -24.66 18.48 13.35
C LYS A 308 -25.49 17.36 13.99
N GLU A 309 -26.74 17.19 13.58
CA GLU A 309 -27.62 16.13 14.11
C GLU A 309 -27.06 14.72 13.92
N ILE A 310 -26.44 14.44 12.76
CA ILE A 310 -25.83 13.13 12.49
C ILE A 310 -24.60 12.96 13.36
N THR A 311 -23.79 14.01 13.50
CA THR A 311 -22.61 14.02 14.36
C THR A 311 -22.99 13.77 15.82
N ASP A 312 -24.07 14.38 16.32
CA ASP A 312 -24.54 14.17 17.69
C ASP A 312 -25.06 12.75 17.92
N ARG A 313 -25.73 12.16 16.92
CA ARG A 313 -26.11 10.72 16.97
C ARG A 313 -24.88 9.82 17.00
N LEU A 314 -23.85 10.12 16.19
CA LEU A 314 -22.60 9.36 16.19
C LEU A 314 -21.84 9.46 17.52
N LYS A 315 -21.84 10.64 18.15
CA LYS A 315 -21.27 10.85 19.50
C LYS A 315 -22.01 10.06 20.58
N LYS A 316 -23.34 9.99 20.49
CA LYS A 316 -24.12 9.13 21.39
C LYS A 316 -23.79 7.65 21.18
N LEU A 317 -23.63 7.22 19.92
CA LEU A 317 -23.26 5.84 19.59
C LEU A 317 -21.84 5.48 20.05
N SER A 318 -20.86 6.38 19.89
CA SER A 318 -19.47 6.17 20.33
C SER A 318 -19.33 6.12 21.86
N ALA A 319 -20.23 6.79 22.59
CA ALA A 319 -20.24 6.77 24.05
C ALA A 319 -20.65 5.41 24.64
N HIS A 320 -21.41 4.60 23.90
CA HIS A 320 -21.80 3.27 24.34
C HIS A 320 -20.67 2.25 24.13
N LYS A 321 -20.49 1.34 25.10
CA LYS A 321 -19.46 0.28 25.04
C LYS A 321 -19.71 -0.76 23.95
N ASP A 322 -20.95 -0.90 23.51
CA ASP A 322 -21.36 -1.89 22.53
C ASP A 322 -21.82 -1.21 21.24
N LEU A 323 -20.96 -1.22 20.22
CA LEU A 323 -21.27 -0.66 18.92
C LEU A 323 -22.12 -1.65 18.12
N PRO A 324 -23.32 -1.28 17.64
CA PRO A 324 -24.09 -2.12 16.73
C PRO A 324 -23.42 -2.19 15.34
N HIS A 325 -23.89 -3.09 14.48
CA HIS A 325 -23.52 -3.04 13.06
C HIS A 325 -24.13 -1.80 12.41
N ILE A 326 -23.39 -1.08 11.57
CA ILE A 326 -23.81 0.20 11.01
C ILE A 326 -23.73 0.16 9.49
N ILE A 327 -24.74 0.73 8.83
CA ILE A 327 -24.76 0.98 7.40
C ILE A 327 -24.77 2.49 7.18
N PHE A 328 -23.72 3.02 6.55
CA PHE A 328 -23.71 4.39 6.04
C PHE A 328 -24.12 4.40 4.57
N TYR A 329 -25.15 5.17 4.24
CA TYR A 329 -25.66 5.29 2.86
C TYR A 329 -26.01 6.72 2.50
N GLY A 330 -26.01 7.05 1.20
CA GLY A 330 -26.25 8.41 0.69
C GLY A 330 -25.45 8.74 -0.56
N ALA A 331 -25.66 9.92 -1.14
CA ALA A 331 -24.96 10.31 -2.36
C ALA A 331 -23.43 10.51 -2.12
N PRO A 332 -22.59 10.32 -3.15
CA PRO A 332 -21.15 10.55 -3.05
C PRO A 332 -20.84 12.03 -2.75
N GLY A 333 -19.79 12.26 -1.95
CA GLY A 333 -19.36 13.61 -1.56
C GLY A 333 -20.04 14.19 -0.32
N GLY A 334 -20.92 13.44 0.36
CA GLY A 334 -21.52 13.85 1.65
C GLY A 334 -20.65 13.63 2.89
N GLY A 335 -19.43 13.09 2.75
CA GLY A 335 -18.54 12.81 3.88
C GLY A 335 -18.83 11.51 4.64
N LYS A 336 -19.36 10.48 3.96
CA LYS A 336 -19.60 9.15 4.55
C LYS A 336 -18.29 8.52 5.07
N SER A 337 -17.27 8.41 4.23
CA SER A 337 -15.98 7.82 4.62
C SER A 337 -15.29 8.59 5.73
N THR A 338 -15.32 9.93 5.68
CA THR A 338 -14.75 10.78 6.74
C THR A 338 -15.45 10.59 8.08
N ARG A 339 -16.77 10.36 8.08
CA ARG A 339 -17.53 10.05 9.31
C ARG A 339 -17.17 8.68 9.88
N ILE A 340 -16.99 7.68 9.03
CA ILE A 340 -16.55 6.34 9.46
C ILE A 340 -15.18 6.45 10.14
N ASP A 341 -14.23 7.14 9.51
CA ASP A 341 -12.90 7.36 10.05
C ASP A 341 -12.92 8.08 11.40
N CYS A 342 -13.69 9.17 11.51
CA CYS A 342 -13.84 9.91 12.76
C CYS A 342 -14.52 9.08 13.86
N LEU A 343 -15.53 8.28 13.52
CA LEU A 343 -16.21 7.39 14.45
C LEU A 343 -15.25 6.32 15.02
N ILE A 344 -14.46 5.68 14.14
CA ILE A 344 -13.48 4.68 14.56
C ILE A 344 -12.43 5.30 15.50
N LYS A 345 -11.92 6.48 15.16
CA LYS A 345 -10.97 7.20 16.01
C LYS A 345 -11.55 7.54 17.38
N GLU A 346 -12.82 7.93 17.45
CA GLU A 346 -13.47 8.25 18.71
C GLU A 346 -13.69 7.03 19.60
N ILE A 347 -14.06 5.89 19.01
CA ILE A 347 -14.26 4.62 19.73
C ILE A 347 -12.95 4.11 20.34
N PHE A 348 -11.86 4.10 19.57
CA PHE A 348 -10.57 3.59 20.02
C PHE A 348 -9.69 4.64 20.71
N LYS A 349 -10.12 5.92 20.69
CA LYS A 349 -9.38 7.08 21.25
C LYS A 349 -7.95 7.19 20.72
N GLU A 350 -7.76 6.91 19.43
CA GLU A 350 -6.45 7.03 18.77
C GLU A 350 -6.40 8.28 17.87
N GLU A 351 -5.29 9.02 17.97
CA GLU A 351 -5.06 10.22 17.16
C GLU A 351 -4.78 9.89 15.69
N LYS A 352 -4.12 8.75 15.42
CA LYS A 352 -3.75 8.32 14.07
C LYS A 352 -3.97 6.84 13.86
N ILE A 353 -4.82 6.54 12.88
CA ILE A 353 -4.96 5.19 12.33
C ILE A 353 -3.79 4.93 11.38
N ILE A 354 -2.93 3.99 11.72
CA ILE A 354 -1.90 3.48 10.80
C ILE A 354 -2.57 2.44 9.89
N ARG A 355 -2.65 2.77 8.61
CA ARG A 355 -3.17 1.91 7.55
C ARG A 355 -2.03 1.18 6.88
N ARG A 356 -1.99 -0.14 6.96
CA ARG A 356 -1.01 -0.97 6.25
C ARG A 356 -1.72 -1.74 5.14
N PRO A 357 -1.30 -1.61 3.87
CA PRO A 357 -1.75 -2.50 2.83
C PRO A 357 -1.15 -3.89 3.10
N GLU A 358 -2.00 -4.88 3.35
CA GLU A 358 -1.64 -6.27 3.52
C GLU A 358 -2.33 -7.09 2.43
N CYS A 359 -1.57 -7.95 1.76
CA CYS A 359 -2.12 -8.92 0.83
C CYS A 359 -2.53 -10.16 1.63
N ILE A 360 -3.82 -10.32 1.91
CA ILE A 360 -4.32 -11.55 2.51
C ILE A 360 -4.43 -12.58 1.39
N THR A 361 -3.65 -13.66 1.50
CA THR A 361 -3.69 -14.78 0.56
C THR A 361 -4.47 -15.92 1.18
N ASN A 362 -5.67 -16.20 0.68
CA ASN A 362 -6.41 -17.37 1.17
C ASN A 362 -5.76 -18.65 0.62
N VAL A 363 -5.32 -19.54 1.51
CA VAL A 363 -4.53 -20.76 1.21
C VAL A 363 -5.26 -21.67 0.21
N GLU A 364 -6.58 -21.73 0.28
CA GLU A 364 -7.39 -22.60 -0.57
C GLU A 364 -7.51 -22.11 -2.02
N ASN A 365 -7.57 -20.77 -2.24
CA ASN A 365 -7.95 -20.20 -3.54
C ASN A 365 -6.88 -19.32 -4.20
N LYS A 366 -5.71 -19.11 -3.57
CA LYS A 366 -4.61 -18.27 -4.09
C LYS A 366 -5.07 -16.86 -4.52
N ILE A 367 -6.00 -16.28 -3.77
CA ILE A 367 -6.51 -14.93 -4.05
C ILE A 367 -5.72 -13.96 -3.19
N ASN A 368 -5.02 -13.03 -3.83
CA ASN A 368 -4.33 -11.93 -3.15
C ASN A 368 -5.29 -10.75 -3.07
N ILE A 369 -5.62 -10.31 -1.86
CA ILE A 369 -6.56 -9.21 -1.65
C ILE A 369 -5.82 -8.10 -0.93
N ASN A 370 -5.87 -6.91 -1.50
CA ASN A 370 -5.34 -5.72 -0.87
C ASN A 370 -6.29 -5.30 0.25
N VAL A 371 -5.86 -5.50 1.47
CA VAL A 371 -6.61 -5.14 2.65
C VAL A 371 -5.88 -4.01 3.34
N VAL A 372 -6.62 -2.99 3.77
CA VAL A 372 -6.02 -1.93 4.58
C VAL A 372 -6.32 -2.25 6.03
N GLN A 373 -5.30 -2.70 6.75
CA GLN A 373 -5.43 -3.12 8.14
C GLN A 373 -4.80 -2.10 9.09
N SER A 374 -5.46 -1.91 10.23
CA SER A 374 -4.94 -1.25 11.41
C SER A 374 -5.01 -2.22 12.61
N ASN A 375 -4.59 -1.76 13.79
CA ASN A 375 -4.64 -2.58 15.00
C ASN A 375 -6.07 -2.99 15.41
N TYR A 376 -7.09 -2.19 15.05
CA TYR A 376 -8.47 -2.39 15.54
C TYR A 376 -9.51 -2.51 14.44
N HIS A 377 -9.22 -2.05 13.23
CA HIS A 377 -10.12 -2.20 12.11
C HIS A 377 -9.42 -2.64 10.84
N LEU A 378 -10.24 -3.17 9.95
CA LEU A 378 -9.82 -3.69 8.67
C LEU A 378 -10.78 -3.14 7.61
N GLU A 379 -10.22 -2.47 6.59
CA GLU A 379 -10.97 -1.93 5.46
C GLU A 379 -10.80 -2.84 4.23
N LEU A 380 -11.93 -3.27 3.66
CA LEU A 380 -12.02 -4.06 2.43
C LEU A 380 -12.66 -3.24 1.34
N GLN A 381 -12.07 -3.23 0.14
CA GLN A 381 -12.72 -2.67 -1.05
C GLN A 381 -13.49 -3.78 -1.78
N CYS A 382 -14.82 -3.68 -1.79
CA CYS A 382 -15.66 -4.75 -2.35
C CYS A 382 -15.59 -4.85 -3.87
N PHE A 383 -15.29 -3.75 -4.58
CA PHE A 383 -15.15 -3.73 -6.03
C PHE A 383 -14.01 -4.65 -6.53
N GLU A 384 -12.93 -4.78 -5.76
CA GLU A 384 -11.76 -5.61 -6.12
C GLU A 384 -12.02 -7.12 -5.95
N LEU A 385 -13.09 -7.52 -5.25
CA LEU A 385 -13.36 -8.92 -4.89
C LEU A 385 -13.92 -9.75 -6.06
N GLY A 386 -14.55 -9.09 -7.03
CA GLY A 386 -15.15 -9.73 -8.20
C GLY A 386 -16.11 -10.87 -7.84
N THR A 387 -16.08 -11.95 -8.63
CA THR A 387 -17.00 -13.09 -8.51
C THR A 387 -16.72 -14.03 -7.34
N LYS A 388 -15.64 -13.81 -6.59
CA LYS A 388 -15.19 -14.68 -5.48
C LYS A 388 -15.49 -14.09 -4.10
N ASP A 389 -16.19 -12.96 -4.06
CA ASP A 389 -16.59 -12.20 -2.88
C ASP A 389 -17.20 -13.05 -1.75
N LYS A 390 -18.06 -14.03 -2.05
CA LYS A 390 -18.74 -14.86 -1.04
C LYS A 390 -17.75 -15.65 -0.17
N ILE A 391 -16.75 -16.26 -0.80
CA ILE A 391 -15.77 -17.09 -0.09
C ILE A 391 -14.86 -16.18 0.73
N ILE A 392 -14.45 -15.06 0.14
CA ILE A 392 -13.55 -14.09 0.74
C ILE A 392 -14.13 -13.47 2.00
N VAL A 393 -15.37 -12.96 1.94
CA VAL A 393 -16.01 -12.28 3.08
C VAL A 393 -16.16 -13.24 4.26
N GLN A 394 -16.50 -14.51 4.00
CA GLN A 394 -16.61 -15.51 5.04
C GLN A 394 -15.26 -15.93 5.60
N SER A 395 -14.25 -16.14 4.74
CA SER A 395 -12.92 -16.58 5.17
C SER A 395 -12.18 -15.51 5.96
N ILE A 396 -12.19 -14.25 5.50
CA ILE A 396 -11.48 -13.14 6.16
C ILE A 396 -12.04 -12.91 7.56
N ILE A 397 -13.38 -12.86 7.70
CA ILE A 397 -14.00 -12.66 9.03
C ILE A 397 -13.69 -13.87 9.91
N LYS A 398 -13.80 -15.11 9.41
CA LYS A 398 -13.54 -16.32 10.19
C LYS A 398 -12.09 -16.44 10.65
N GLU A 399 -11.13 -16.15 9.77
CA GLU A 399 -9.70 -16.17 10.07
C GLU A 399 -9.37 -15.13 11.13
N LEU A 400 -9.87 -13.90 10.99
CA LEU A 400 -9.53 -12.81 11.91
C LEU A 400 -10.31 -12.82 13.23
N CYS A 401 -11.47 -13.47 13.27
CA CYS A 401 -12.22 -13.68 14.52
C CYS A 401 -11.74 -14.91 15.31
N SER A 402 -11.09 -15.87 14.65
CA SER A 402 -10.53 -17.06 15.32
C SER A 402 -9.19 -16.78 16.00
N TYR A 403 -8.42 -15.80 15.50
CA TYR A 403 -7.31 -15.18 16.22
C TYR A 403 -7.83 -14.39 17.43
N LYS A 404 -8.10 -15.10 18.54
CA LYS A 404 -8.21 -14.48 19.86
C LYS A 404 -6.91 -13.71 20.11
N SER A 405 -6.96 -12.38 20.07
CA SER A 405 -5.85 -11.58 20.55
C SER A 405 -5.75 -11.80 22.06
N SER A 406 -4.83 -12.68 22.48
CA SER A 406 -4.49 -12.96 23.89
C SER A 406 -3.89 -11.75 24.64
N ALA A 407 -3.93 -10.56 24.05
CA ALA A 407 -3.23 -9.36 24.50
C ALA A 407 -4.18 -8.19 24.84
N SER A 408 -5.28 -8.44 25.56
CA SER A 408 -6.13 -7.33 26.05
C SER A 408 -6.86 -7.64 27.37
N PHE A 409 -6.18 -8.22 28.36
CA PHE A 409 -6.72 -8.27 29.73
C PHE A 409 -6.60 -6.94 30.51
N PHE A 410 -5.81 -5.98 30.01
CA PHE A 410 -5.47 -4.75 30.76
C PHE A 410 -5.86 -3.42 30.09
N SER A 411 -6.55 -3.42 28.94
CA SER A 411 -6.88 -2.17 28.24
C SER A 411 -8.35 -1.74 28.43
N LYS A 412 -8.59 -0.42 28.51
CA LYS A 412 -9.92 0.22 28.57
C LYS A 412 -10.66 0.22 27.21
N THR A 413 -10.12 -0.42 26.17
CA THR A 413 -10.67 -0.38 24.81
C THR A 413 -11.62 -1.54 24.55
N PRO A 414 -12.57 -1.40 23.60
CA PRO A 414 -13.54 -2.44 23.31
C PRO A 414 -12.88 -3.73 22.80
N MET A 415 -13.39 -4.89 23.25
CA MET A 415 -12.88 -6.23 22.93
C MET A 415 -13.18 -6.71 21.49
N TYR A 416 -13.73 -5.86 20.62
CA TYR A 416 -14.10 -6.21 19.26
C TYR A 416 -13.24 -5.48 18.22
N ARG A 417 -13.12 -6.09 17.03
CA ARG A 417 -12.53 -5.44 15.84
C ARG A 417 -13.64 -4.92 14.91
N ILE A 418 -13.36 -3.83 14.19
CA ILE A 418 -14.30 -3.24 13.22
C ILE A 418 -13.90 -3.64 11.79
N PHE A 419 -14.83 -4.18 11.02
CA PHE A 419 -14.65 -4.48 9.60
C PHE A 419 -15.41 -3.45 8.78
N VAL A 420 -14.71 -2.68 7.96
CA VAL A 420 -15.28 -1.66 7.08
C VAL A 420 -15.32 -2.20 5.66
N PHE A 421 -16.52 -2.42 5.13
CA PHE A 421 -16.71 -2.81 3.72
C PHE A 421 -16.99 -1.55 2.92
N LYS A 422 -16.01 -1.12 2.11
CA LYS A 422 -16.13 -0.02 1.17
C LYS A 422 -16.83 -0.48 -0.09
N ASP A 423 -17.84 0.29 -0.48
CA ASP A 423 -18.66 0.08 -1.68
C ASP A 423 -19.33 -1.30 -1.68
N ALA A 424 -19.97 -1.61 -0.55
CA ALA A 424 -20.62 -2.89 -0.31
C ALA A 424 -21.80 -3.20 -1.26
N GLU A 425 -22.18 -2.25 -2.13
CA GLU A 425 -23.14 -2.44 -3.22
C GLU A 425 -22.63 -3.38 -4.33
N PHE A 426 -21.31 -3.56 -4.41
CA PHE A 426 -20.69 -4.55 -5.32
C PHE A 426 -20.68 -5.97 -4.77
N LEU A 427 -21.14 -6.20 -3.52
CA LEU A 427 -21.26 -7.54 -2.96
C LEU A 427 -22.45 -8.27 -3.60
N SER A 428 -22.19 -9.47 -4.10
CA SER A 428 -23.22 -10.40 -4.56
C SER A 428 -24.19 -10.77 -3.44
N GLU A 429 -25.43 -11.11 -3.81
CA GLU A 429 -26.44 -11.55 -2.83
C GLU A 429 -25.97 -12.76 -2.03
N GLY A 430 -25.21 -13.67 -2.65
CA GLY A 430 -24.60 -14.81 -1.99
C GLY A 430 -23.55 -14.41 -0.93
N ALA A 431 -22.74 -13.39 -1.21
CA ALA A 431 -21.80 -12.82 -0.24
C ALA A 431 -22.51 -12.06 0.88
N GLN A 432 -23.56 -11.28 0.57
CA GLN A 432 -24.37 -10.59 1.56
C GLN A 432 -25.09 -11.56 2.51
N ALA A 433 -25.65 -12.65 1.99
CA ALA A 433 -26.24 -13.72 2.80
C ALA A 433 -25.19 -14.42 3.67
N GLY A 434 -23.97 -14.57 3.15
CA GLY A 434 -22.81 -15.05 3.91
C GLY A 434 -22.45 -14.12 5.07
N LEU A 435 -22.33 -12.83 4.79
CA LEU A 435 -22.05 -11.78 5.77
C LEU A 435 -23.11 -11.76 6.86
N ARG A 436 -24.40 -11.87 6.52
CA ARG A 436 -25.48 -11.97 7.51
C ARG A 436 -25.22 -13.08 8.55
N ARG A 437 -24.80 -14.27 8.11
CA ARG A 437 -24.53 -15.41 9.01
C ARG A 437 -23.31 -15.15 9.90
N THR A 438 -22.28 -14.50 9.36
CA THR A 438 -21.08 -14.17 10.14
C THR A 438 -21.35 -13.06 11.16
N LEU A 439 -22.21 -12.07 10.84
CA LEU A 439 -22.64 -11.04 11.79
C LEU A 439 -23.29 -11.65 13.04
N GLU A 440 -24.17 -12.63 12.87
CA GLU A 440 -24.84 -13.32 13.98
C GLU A 440 -23.86 -14.17 14.82
N THR A 441 -22.96 -14.87 14.13
CA THR A 441 -22.03 -15.81 14.78
C THR A 441 -20.94 -15.08 15.58
N TYR A 442 -20.42 -13.97 15.05
CA TYR A 442 -19.24 -13.28 15.60
C TYR A 442 -19.54 -11.91 16.22
N ILE A 443 -20.79 -11.61 16.57
CA ILE A 443 -21.20 -10.31 17.09
C ILE A 443 -20.36 -9.82 18.28
N ARG A 444 -19.89 -10.72 19.15
CA ARG A 444 -19.05 -10.38 20.31
C ARG A 444 -17.65 -9.89 19.94
N ASN A 445 -17.08 -10.41 18.86
CA ASN A 445 -15.67 -10.19 18.49
C ASN A 445 -15.52 -9.24 17.29
N ALA A 446 -16.56 -9.09 16.47
CA ALA A 446 -16.53 -8.35 15.22
C ALA A 446 -17.73 -7.42 15.08
N ARG A 447 -17.44 -6.16 14.78
CA ARG A 447 -18.44 -5.17 14.33
C ARG A 447 -18.22 -4.86 12.87
N VAL A 448 -19.29 -4.50 12.18
CA VAL A 448 -19.26 -4.32 10.74
C VAL A 448 -19.86 -2.97 10.40
N ILE A 449 -19.15 -2.23 9.56
CA ILE A 449 -19.57 -0.96 8.99
C ILE A 449 -19.63 -1.11 7.47
N LEU A 450 -20.81 -0.93 6.89
CA LEU A 450 -20.99 -0.97 5.43
C LEU A 450 -21.06 0.45 4.89
N HIS A 451 -20.26 0.74 3.87
CA HIS A 451 -20.31 1.98 3.10
C HIS A 451 -21.04 1.71 1.77
N LEU A 452 -22.13 2.45 1.54
CA LEU A 452 -23.00 2.29 0.38
C LEU A 452 -23.35 3.65 -0.24
N GLU A 453 -23.68 3.67 -1.52
CA GLU A 453 -24.40 4.80 -2.11
C GLU A 453 -25.90 4.62 -1.96
N HIS A 454 -26.40 3.47 -2.42
CA HIS A 454 -27.82 3.14 -2.43
C HIS A 454 -28.14 1.96 -1.52
N LEU A 455 -29.15 2.12 -0.67
CA LEU A 455 -29.62 1.06 0.24
C LEU A 455 -30.34 -0.08 -0.50
N SER A 456 -30.85 0.16 -1.71
CA SER A 456 -31.63 -0.80 -2.50
C SER A 456 -30.85 -2.03 -2.96
N LYS A 457 -29.51 -1.95 -3.05
CA LYS A 457 -28.65 -3.07 -3.46
C LYS A 457 -28.36 -4.04 -2.30
N ILE A 458 -28.79 -3.72 -1.07
CA ILE A 458 -28.60 -4.59 0.10
C ILE A 458 -29.86 -5.39 0.41
N ILE A 459 -29.68 -6.68 0.65
CA ILE A 459 -30.76 -7.59 1.04
C ILE A 459 -31.42 -7.13 2.36
N GLU A 460 -32.75 -7.19 2.41
CA GLU A 460 -33.53 -6.80 3.59
C GLU A 460 -33.07 -7.50 4.89
N PRO A 461 -32.68 -8.79 4.88
CA PRO A 461 -32.21 -9.45 6.09
C PRO A 461 -30.90 -8.90 6.65
N LEU A 462 -30.04 -8.28 5.84
CA LEU A 462 -28.82 -7.62 6.32
C LEU A 462 -29.16 -6.25 6.89
N ARG A 463 -30.08 -5.53 6.23
CA ARG A 463 -30.58 -4.22 6.65
C ARG A 463 -31.24 -4.28 8.03
N SER A 464 -32.02 -5.31 8.33
CA SER A 464 -32.71 -5.44 9.63
C SER A 464 -31.76 -5.66 10.83
N ARG A 465 -30.50 -6.05 10.59
CA ARG A 465 -29.49 -6.30 11.63
C ARG A 465 -28.55 -5.12 11.86
N CYS A 466 -28.66 -4.08 11.05
CA CYS A 466 -27.75 -2.93 11.09
C CYS A 466 -28.49 -1.62 11.30
N ILE A 467 -27.91 -0.71 12.07
CA ILE A 467 -28.38 0.66 12.16
C ILE A 467 -28.05 1.37 10.84
N CYS A 468 -29.09 1.84 10.16
CA CYS A 468 -28.95 2.55 8.89
C CYS A 468 -28.83 4.07 9.15
N ILE A 469 -27.67 4.65 8.85
CA ILE A 469 -27.40 6.08 8.96
C ILE A 469 -27.35 6.68 7.55
N ARG A 470 -28.35 7.51 7.23
CA ARG A 470 -28.39 8.28 5.98
C ARG A 470 -27.52 9.53 6.11
N VAL A 471 -26.54 9.68 5.23
CA VAL A 471 -25.74 10.90 5.10
C VAL A 471 -26.17 11.62 3.83
N PRO A 472 -26.98 12.70 3.93
CA PRO A 472 -27.40 13.47 2.77
C PRO A 472 -26.24 14.29 2.18
N LEU A 473 -26.48 14.94 1.05
CA LEU A 473 -25.58 15.97 0.55
C LEU A 473 -25.64 17.20 1.48
N PRO A 474 -24.51 17.88 1.71
CA PRO A 474 -24.49 19.10 2.49
C PRO A 474 -25.37 20.18 1.86
N THR A 475 -25.96 21.03 2.70
CA THR A 475 -26.70 22.20 2.24
C THR A 475 -25.75 23.25 1.64
N GLU A 476 -26.25 24.12 0.76
CA GLU A 476 -25.40 25.14 0.11
C GLU A 476 -24.73 26.05 1.15
N GLY A 477 -25.43 26.42 2.22
CA GLY A 477 -24.88 27.20 3.32
C GLY A 477 -23.77 26.47 4.09
N GLU A 478 -23.92 25.16 4.34
CA GLU A 478 -22.87 24.35 4.95
C GLU A 478 -21.62 24.28 4.05
N ILE A 479 -21.79 24.06 2.74
CA ILE A 479 -20.67 24.03 1.78
C ILE A 479 -19.98 25.39 1.74
N PHE A 480 -20.74 26.47 1.65
CA PHE A 480 -20.22 27.84 1.67
C PHE A 480 -19.35 28.09 2.91
N SER A 481 -19.82 27.68 4.09
CA SER A 481 -19.04 27.85 5.33
C SER A 481 -17.71 27.10 5.30
N VAL A 482 -17.67 25.91 4.69
CA VAL A 482 -16.44 25.11 4.57
C VAL A 482 -15.48 25.73 3.56
N LEU A 483 -15.98 26.11 2.38
CA LEU A 483 -15.15 26.73 1.34
C LEU A 483 -14.58 28.08 1.81
N LYS A 484 -15.39 28.89 2.49
CA LYS A 484 -14.94 30.16 3.07
C LYS A 484 -13.82 29.93 4.09
N ASN A 485 -13.98 28.98 5.02
CA ASN A 485 -12.93 28.63 5.97
C ASN A 485 -11.62 28.19 5.27
N ILE A 486 -11.71 27.47 4.14
CA ILE A 486 -10.53 27.06 3.37
C ILE A 486 -9.86 28.27 2.72
N CYS A 487 -10.63 29.17 2.10
CA CYS A 487 -10.13 30.40 1.52
C CYS A 487 -9.44 31.31 2.55
N ASP A 488 -10.06 31.46 3.72
CA ASP A 488 -9.53 32.26 4.82
C ASP A 488 -8.20 31.67 5.34
N ASN A 489 -8.10 30.34 5.46
CA ASN A 489 -6.88 29.66 5.92
C ASN A 489 -5.74 29.64 4.89
N GLU A 490 -6.07 29.64 3.60
CA GLU A 490 -5.07 29.65 2.50
C GLU A 490 -4.71 31.07 2.03
N ASN A 491 -5.28 32.12 2.63
CA ASN A 491 -5.09 33.52 2.23
C ASN A 491 -5.35 33.78 0.73
N VAL A 492 -6.43 33.21 0.20
CA VAL A 492 -6.81 33.37 -1.21
C VAL A 492 -7.28 34.81 -1.49
N SER A 493 -6.96 35.36 -2.66
CA SER A 493 -7.36 36.74 -3.03
C SER A 493 -8.88 36.94 -3.03
N GLN A 494 -9.33 38.14 -2.62
CA GLN A 494 -10.74 38.48 -2.40
C GLN A 494 -11.64 38.27 -3.64
N SER A 495 -11.08 38.25 -4.85
CA SER A 495 -11.79 37.94 -6.11
C SER A 495 -12.48 36.56 -6.10
N PHE A 496 -11.89 35.57 -5.41
CA PHE A 496 -12.40 34.20 -5.34
C PHE A 496 -13.34 33.94 -4.15
N SER A 497 -13.56 34.95 -3.29
CA SER A 497 -14.41 34.85 -2.10
C SER A 497 -15.84 35.38 -2.34
N SER A 498 -16.16 35.77 -3.58
CA SER A 498 -17.49 36.27 -3.92
C SER A 498 -18.57 35.20 -3.75
N ILE A 499 -19.73 35.61 -3.23
CA ILE A 499 -20.87 34.71 -2.99
C ILE A 499 -21.37 34.08 -4.30
N ASP A 500 -21.33 34.83 -5.39
CA ASP A 500 -21.77 34.34 -6.71
C ASP A 500 -20.80 33.32 -7.30
N PHE A 501 -19.50 33.45 -7.04
CA PHE A 501 -18.51 32.43 -7.39
C PHE A 501 -18.79 31.12 -6.65
N PHE A 502 -19.05 31.16 -5.34
CA PHE A 502 -19.38 29.94 -4.60
C PHE A 502 -20.72 29.33 -5.04
N LYS A 503 -21.75 30.14 -5.30
CA LYS A 503 -23.03 29.64 -5.84
C LYS A 503 -22.85 28.95 -7.19
N THR A 504 -22.12 29.56 -8.11
CA THR A 504 -21.83 28.97 -9.43
C THR A 504 -21.04 27.67 -9.26
N LEU A 505 -20.02 27.63 -8.42
CA LEU A 505 -19.22 26.44 -8.13
C LEU A 505 -20.07 25.30 -7.53
N ILE A 506 -20.94 25.60 -6.56
CA ILE A 506 -21.81 24.61 -5.90
C ILE A 506 -22.84 24.04 -6.90
N ASN A 507 -23.41 24.90 -7.74
CA ASN A 507 -24.39 24.51 -8.76
C ASN A 507 -23.75 23.63 -9.84
N THR A 508 -22.56 23.99 -10.33
CA THR A 508 -21.84 23.23 -11.34
C THR A 508 -21.50 21.81 -10.86
N HIS A 509 -21.14 21.66 -9.59
CA HIS A 509 -20.69 20.37 -9.03
C HIS A 509 -21.77 19.60 -8.25
N GLY A 510 -23.02 20.05 -8.30
CA GLY A 510 -24.18 19.32 -7.76
C GLY A 510 -24.11 19.09 -6.24
N ARG A 511 -23.63 20.09 -5.47
CA ARG A 511 -23.44 20.03 -4.00
C ARG A 511 -22.48 18.92 -3.52
N ASN A 512 -21.65 18.35 -4.39
CA ASN A 512 -20.62 17.40 -3.98
C ASN A 512 -19.42 18.15 -3.38
N LEU A 513 -19.25 18.08 -2.06
CA LEU A 513 -18.23 18.85 -1.34
C LEU A 513 -16.80 18.52 -1.80
N ARG A 514 -16.50 17.24 -2.05
CA ARG A 514 -15.17 16.81 -2.53
C ARG A 514 -14.85 17.48 -3.86
N LYS A 515 -15.80 17.45 -4.80
CA LYS A 515 -15.67 18.11 -6.10
C LYS A 515 -15.53 19.63 -5.96
N CYS A 516 -16.32 20.24 -5.07
CA CYS A 516 -16.25 21.68 -4.81
C CYS A 516 -14.88 22.11 -4.29
N ILE A 517 -14.30 21.39 -3.33
CA ILE A 517 -12.98 21.69 -2.78
C ILE A 517 -11.89 21.52 -3.85
N MET A 518 -11.93 20.43 -4.62
CA MET A 518 -10.98 20.21 -5.71
C MET A 518 -11.09 21.28 -6.80
N ALA A 519 -12.32 21.70 -7.14
CA ALA A 519 -12.55 22.72 -8.16
C ALA A 519 -12.03 24.07 -7.69
N LEU A 520 -12.28 24.41 -6.43
CA LEU A 520 -11.75 25.62 -5.81
C LEU A 520 -10.22 25.63 -5.83
N GLU A 521 -9.60 24.54 -5.38
CA GLU A 521 -8.13 24.38 -5.39
C GLU A 521 -7.56 24.59 -6.80
N MET A 522 -8.13 23.92 -7.81
CA MET A 522 -7.70 24.08 -9.21
C MET A 522 -7.90 25.50 -9.75
N THR A 523 -9.01 26.17 -9.42
CA THR A 523 -9.27 27.55 -9.88
C THR A 523 -8.30 28.56 -9.31
N VAL A 524 -7.93 28.38 -8.04
CA VAL A 524 -6.96 29.26 -7.36
C VAL A 524 -5.57 29.05 -7.96
N TYR A 525 -5.17 27.80 -8.22
CA TYR A 525 -3.90 27.51 -8.90
C TYR A 525 -3.86 28.01 -10.34
N ALA A 526 -4.96 27.87 -11.10
CA ALA A 526 -5.06 28.37 -12.47
C ALA A 526 -5.24 29.89 -12.57
N ASN A 527 -5.43 30.58 -11.43
CA ASN A 527 -5.75 32.00 -11.35
C ASN A 527 -6.92 32.42 -12.27
N SER A 528 -7.95 31.58 -12.36
CA SER A 528 -9.05 31.73 -13.32
C SER A 528 -10.27 32.43 -12.72
N ALA A 529 -10.74 33.53 -13.30
CA ALA A 529 -11.89 34.28 -12.76
C ALA A 529 -13.21 33.49 -12.68
N LYS A 530 -13.35 32.37 -13.41
CA LYS A 530 -14.51 31.49 -13.38
C LYS A 530 -14.18 30.14 -12.72
N PRO A 531 -15.16 29.48 -12.08
CA PRO A 531 -14.94 28.16 -11.50
C PRO A 531 -14.65 27.13 -12.59
N HIS A 532 -13.72 26.21 -12.31
CA HIS A 532 -13.33 25.17 -13.27
C HIS A 532 -14.50 24.20 -13.44
N GLU A 533 -15.01 24.10 -14.67
CA GLU A 533 -16.24 23.35 -14.98
C GLU A 533 -16.01 21.83 -14.98
N SER A 534 -14.88 21.36 -15.53
CA SER A 534 -14.59 19.93 -15.66
C SER A 534 -13.47 19.48 -14.72
N LEU A 535 -13.83 18.79 -13.64
CA LEU A 535 -12.86 18.17 -12.73
C LEU A 535 -12.25 16.87 -13.25
N SER A 536 -12.82 16.31 -14.32
CA SER A 536 -12.45 15.01 -14.87
C SER A 536 -12.21 15.10 -16.36
N VAL A 537 -11.02 14.70 -16.81
CA VAL A 537 -10.68 14.53 -18.23
C VAL A 537 -11.67 13.60 -18.94
N ALA A 538 -12.25 12.65 -18.21
CA ALA A 538 -13.29 11.78 -18.75
C ALA A 538 -14.53 12.57 -19.18
N SER A 539 -14.93 13.61 -18.44
CA SER A 539 -16.13 14.37 -18.76
C SER A 539 -16.00 15.20 -20.04
N THR A 540 -14.83 15.79 -20.28
CA THR A 540 -14.55 16.53 -21.52
C THR A 540 -14.50 15.55 -22.70
N TYR A 541 -13.82 14.42 -22.54
CA TYR A 541 -13.75 13.39 -23.58
C TYR A 541 -15.12 12.78 -23.91
N ILE A 542 -15.98 12.58 -22.91
CA ILE A 542 -17.37 12.12 -23.13
C ILE A 542 -18.18 13.17 -23.90
N ASN A 543 -18.00 14.47 -23.60
CA ASN A 543 -18.67 15.53 -24.35
C ASN A 543 -18.19 15.57 -25.81
N GLU A 544 -16.88 15.48 -26.07
CA GLU A 544 -16.32 15.37 -27.43
C GLU A 544 -16.86 14.14 -28.18
N LEU A 545 -17.06 13.03 -27.45
CA LEU A 545 -17.71 11.83 -27.96
C LEU A 545 -19.17 12.10 -28.36
N CYS A 546 -19.91 12.80 -27.51
CA CYS A 546 -21.30 13.18 -27.78
C CYS A 546 -21.39 14.14 -28.97
N ASP A 547 -20.49 15.13 -29.05
CA ASP A 547 -20.39 16.07 -30.16
C ASP A 547 -20.15 15.32 -31.48
N PHE A 548 -19.21 14.37 -31.47
CA PHE A 548 -18.90 13.54 -32.63
C PHE A 548 -20.10 12.69 -33.09
N VAL A 549 -20.88 12.14 -32.16
CA VAL A 549 -21.99 11.24 -32.46
C VAL A 549 -23.24 12.01 -32.89
N PHE A 550 -23.61 13.07 -32.17
CA PHE A 550 -24.95 13.66 -32.26
C PHE A 550 -25.04 14.91 -33.13
N ILE A 551 -23.93 15.62 -33.39
CA ILE A 551 -23.94 16.82 -34.25
C ILE A 551 -24.13 16.43 -35.73
N ASN A 552 -23.45 15.38 -36.20
CA ASN A 552 -23.54 14.89 -37.59
C ASN A 552 -24.06 13.45 -37.64
N PRO A 553 -25.36 13.22 -37.40
CA PRO A 553 -25.91 11.88 -37.23
C PRO A 553 -25.89 11.00 -38.50
N THR A 554 -25.81 11.62 -39.69
CA THR A 554 -25.84 10.91 -40.99
C THR A 554 -24.49 10.32 -41.41
N GLN A 555 -23.37 10.74 -40.82
CA GLN A 555 -22.00 10.30 -41.17
C GLN A 555 -21.31 9.58 -40.00
N LEU A 556 -22.05 8.80 -39.22
CA LEU A 556 -21.50 8.08 -38.08
C LEU A 556 -20.40 7.09 -38.51
N LYS A 557 -19.14 7.41 -38.19
CA LYS A 557 -18.04 6.46 -38.32
C LYS A 557 -18.04 5.52 -37.11
N MET A 558 -18.75 4.40 -37.24
CA MET A 558 -18.89 3.41 -36.18
C MET A 558 -17.56 2.91 -35.63
N LYS A 559 -16.54 2.73 -36.47
CA LYS A 559 -15.20 2.32 -36.04
C LYS A 559 -14.56 3.32 -35.07
N GLU A 560 -14.64 4.63 -35.36
CA GLU A 560 -14.09 5.68 -34.50
C GLU A 560 -14.90 5.84 -33.20
N CYS A 561 -16.22 5.62 -33.23
CA CYS A 561 -17.04 5.60 -32.02
C CYS A 561 -16.63 4.45 -31.08
N VAL A 562 -16.48 3.25 -31.63
CA VAL A 562 -16.13 2.06 -30.85
C VAL A 562 -14.74 2.23 -30.21
N THR A 563 -13.75 2.76 -30.93
CA THR A 563 -12.41 2.98 -30.36
C THR A 563 -12.43 4.01 -29.23
N LYS A 564 -13.18 5.11 -29.37
CA LYS A 564 -13.35 6.10 -28.31
C LYS A 564 -14.12 5.57 -27.09
N ILE A 565 -15.08 4.66 -27.29
CA ILE A 565 -15.78 4.00 -26.16
C ILE A 565 -14.85 3.00 -25.46
N GLN A 566 -14.08 2.23 -26.22
CA GLN A 566 -13.11 1.29 -25.68
C GLN A 566 -11.99 1.98 -24.92
N SER A 567 -11.54 3.16 -25.35
CA SER A 567 -10.55 3.94 -24.60
C SER A 567 -11.09 4.35 -23.22
N LEU A 568 -12.34 4.83 -23.14
CA LEU A 568 -13.00 5.15 -21.87
C LEU A 568 -13.10 3.95 -20.91
N ILE A 569 -13.46 2.78 -21.44
CA ILE A 569 -13.58 1.55 -20.65
C ILE A 569 -12.19 1.06 -20.20
N THR A 570 -11.18 1.19 -21.07
CA THR A 570 -9.79 0.83 -20.74
C THR A 570 -9.23 1.71 -19.62
N CYS A 571 -9.63 2.98 -19.57
CA CYS A 571 -9.36 3.88 -18.45
C CYS A 571 -10.15 3.58 -17.16
N GLN A 572 -10.88 2.46 -17.11
CA GLN A 572 -11.68 2.01 -15.96
C GLN A 572 -12.77 3.00 -15.52
N ILE A 573 -13.30 3.79 -16.45
CA ILE A 573 -14.41 4.70 -16.15
C ILE A 573 -15.71 3.88 -16.04
N PRO A 574 -16.49 4.03 -14.95
CA PRO A 574 -17.74 3.28 -14.78
C PRO A 574 -18.71 3.55 -15.93
N VAL A 575 -19.26 2.48 -16.52
CA VAL A 575 -20.16 2.59 -17.69
C VAL A 575 -21.45 3.34 -17.35
N ASN A 576 -21.98 3.17 -16.13
CA ASN A 576 -23.12 3.94 -15.63
C ASN A 576 -22.85 5.46 -15.63
N PHE A 577 -21.61 5.89 -15.35
CA PHE A 577 -21.23 7.29 -15.43
C PHE A 577 -21.23 7.81 -16.88
N ILE A 578 -20.80 6.98 -17.85
CA ILE A 578 -20.85 7.34 -19.28
C ILE A 578 -22.31 7.50 -19.74
N PHE A 579 -23.20 6.59 -19.35
CA PHE A 579 -24.64 6.69 -19.62
C PHE A 579 -25.25 7.97 -19.02
N GLU A 580 -24.94 8.28 -17.76
CA GLU A 580 -25.47 9.48 -17.10
C GLU A 580 -25.01 10.78 -17.81
N MET A 581 -23.73 10.84 -18.20
CA MET A 581 -23.17 12.02 -18.87
C MET A 581 -23.70 12.19 -20.29
N THR A 582 -23.79 11.12 -21.07
CA THR A 582 -24.35 11.14 -22.43
C THR A 582 -25.83 11.56 -22.42
N ILE A 583 -26.62 11.11 -21.44
CA ILE A 583 -28.00 11.58 -21.26
C ILE A 583 -28.07 13.05 -20.87
N LYS A 584 -27.23 13.51 -19.92
CA LYS A 584 -27.21 14.93 -19.54
C LYS A 584 -26.91 15.82 -20.73
N TYR A 585 -26.03 15.39 -21.64
CA TYR A 585 -25.77 16.07 -22.90
C TYR A 585 -27.03 16.11 -23.79
N LEU A 586 -27.67 14.96 -24.04
CA LEU A 586 -28.90 14.86 -24.86
C LEU A 586 -30.12 15.60 -24.28
N LEU A 587 -30.17 15.81 -22.96
CA LEU A 587 -31.24 16.57 -22.32
C LEU A 587 -31.01 18.08 -22.39
N LYS A 588 -29.75 18.53 -22.46
CA LYS A 588 -29.39 19.94 -22.65
C LYS A 588 -29.71 20.46 -24.04
N SER A 589 -29.71 19.60 -25.06
CA SER A 589 -30.02 20.00 -26.42
C SER A 589 -31.52 20.35 -26.62
N ASN A 590 -31.80 21.12 -27.67
CA ASN A 590 -33.13 21.66 -28.00
C ASN A 590 -34.02 20.62 -28.74
N TYR A 591 -34.21 19.44 -28.15
CA TYR A 591 -35.14 18.42 -28.64
C TYR A 591 -36.51 18.49 -27.96
N ASP A 592 -37.56 17.99 -28.64
CA ASP A 592 -38.91 17.90 -28.09
C ASP A 592 -38.99 16.98 -26.86
N TYR A 593 -39.93 17.25 -25.96
CA TYR A 593 -40.14 16.45 -24.74
C TYR A 593 -40.40 14.97 -25.03
N LYS A 594 -41.09 14.64 -26.13
CA LYS A 594 -41.34 13.25 -26.55
C LYS A 594 -40.04 12.50 -26.86
N LEU A 595 -39.10 13.15 -27.54
CA LEU A 595 -37.81 12.56 -27.89
C LEU A 595 -36.90 12.47 -26.65
N LYS A 596 -36.90 13.49 -25.78
CA LYS A 596 -36.19 13.46 -24.49
C LYS A 596 -36.67 12.30 -23.60
N TYR A 597 -37.98 12.07 -23.53
CA TYR A 597 -38.55 10.92 -22.82
C TYR A 597 -38.10 9.59 -23.43
N TYR A 598 -38.04 9.49 -24.75
CA TYR A 598 -37.56 8.30 -25.44
C TYR A 598 -36.09 8.00 -25.11
N PHE A 599 -35.21 9.01 -25.09
CA PHE A 599 -33.80 8.83 -24.68
C PHE A 599 -33.67 8.32 -23.25
N LEU A 600 -34.45 8.89 -22.31
CA LEU A 600 -34.49 8.43 -20.92
C LEU A 600 -34.90 6.95 -20.83
N LYS A 601 -35.94 6.56 -21.56
CA LYS A 601 -36.39 5.17 -21.61
C LYS A 601 -35.31 4.24 -22.18
N LEU A 602 -34.68 4.61 -23.30
CA LEU A 602 -33.60 3.82 -23.89
C LEU A 602 -32.41 3.65 -22.95
N CYS A 603 -31.94 4.74 -22.33
CA CYS A 603 -30.79 4.67 -21.43
C CYS A 603 -31.07 3.83 -20.19
N SER A 604 -32.26 3.94 -19.60
CA SER A 604 -32.65 3.11 -18.46
C SER A 604 -32.61 1.62 -18.80
N HIS A 605 -33.07 1.25 -20.00
CA HIS A 605 -33.04 -0.12 -20.48
C HIS A 605 -31.61 -0.64 -20.74
N PHE A 606 -30.79 0.12 -21.48
CA PHE A 606 -29.42 -0.30 -21.80
C PHE A 606 -28.46 -0.23 -20.62
N SER A 607 -28.66 0.70 -19.68
CA SER A 607 -27.91 0.76 -18.42
C SER A 607 -28.20 -0.49 -17.58
N TYR A 608 -29.46 -0.90 -17.46
CA TYR A 608 -29.81 -2.15 -16.78
C TYR A 608 -29.17 -3.38 -17.46
N LEU A 609 -29.26 -3.48 -18.79
CA LEU A 609 -28.61 -4.57 -19.53
C LEU A 609 -27.10 -4.59 -19.32
N SER A 610 -26.45 -3.42 -19.22
CA SER A 610 -25.01 -3.32 -18.98
C SER A 610 -24.54 -3.82 -17.62
N GLU A 611 -25.41 -3.86 -16.60
CA GLU A 611 -25.08 -4.46 -15.30
C GLU A 611 -25.03 -6.00 -15.40
N SER A 612 -25.84 -6.58 -16.28
CA SER A 612 -25.92 -8.03 -16.50
C SER A 612 -24.94 -8.55 -17.56
N SER A 613 -24.42 -7.69 -18.43
CA SER A 613 -23.59 -8.10 -19.56
C SER A 613 -22.11 -8.26 -19.18
N TYR A 614 -21.46 -9.29 -19.73
CA TYR A 614 -20.02 -9.51 -19.54
C TYR A 614 -19.19 -8.43 -20.22
N ASP A 615 -19.56 -8.08 -21.46
CA ASP A 615 -19.01 -6.91 -22.15
C ASP A 615 -19.97 -5.73 -22.01
N LYS A 616 -19.55 -4.73 -21.25
CA LYS A 616 -20.35 -3.52 -20.98
C LYS A 616 -20.32 -2.54 -22.15
N SER A 617 -19.37 -2.68 -23.08
CA SER A 617 -19.23 -1.79 -24.23
C SER A 617 -20.38 -1.95 -25.23
N VAL A 618 -20.86 -3.19 -25.40
CA VAL A 618 -21.92 -3.55 -26.35
C VAL A 618 -23.22 -2.80 -26.05
N SER A 619 -23.65 -2.79 -24.79
CA SER A 619 -24.87 -2.10 -24.36
C SER A 619 -24.78 -0.58 -24.59
N LEU A 620 -23.60 0.00 -24.41
CA LEU A 620 -23.37 1.43 -24.62
C LEU A 620 -23.38 1.80 -26.11
N ILE A 621 -22.75 0.97 -26.95
CA ILE A 621 -22.77 1.13 -28.41
C ILE A 621 -24.22 1.01 -28.93
N ALA A 622 -24.96 0.01 -28.46
CA ALA A 622 -26.36 -0.19 -28.84
C ALA A 622 -27.23 1.02 -28.47
N PHE A 623 -27.03 1.58 -27.27
CA PHE A 623 -27.70 2.82 -26.87
C PHE A 623 -27.38 3.99 -27.81
N ILE A 624 -26.11 4.22 -28.13
CA ILE A 624 -25.67 5.31 -28.99
C ILE A 624 -26.27 5.18 -30.40
N VAL A 625 -26.25 3.99 -30.98
CA VAL A 625 -26.83 3.72 -32.31
C VAL A 625 -28.35 3.96 -32.30
N ASN A 626 -29.05 3.47 -31.27
CA ASN A 626 -30.51 3.64 -31.17
C ASN A 626 -30.91 5.11 -30.89
N ALA A 627 -30.13 5.83 -30.10
CA ALA A 627 -30.34 7.26 -29.89
C ALA A 627 -30.10 8.05 -31.18
N ASN A 628 -29.03 7.73 -31.92
CA ASN A 628 -28.72 8.42 -33.17
C ASN A 628 -29.78 8.16 -34.26
N THR A 629 -30.19 6.91 -34.45
CA THR A 629 -31.26 6.57 -35.41
C THR A 629 -32.59 7.29 -35.10
N ALA A 630 -32.91 7.48 -33.81
CA ALA A 630 -34.07 8.27 -33.41
C ALA A 630 -33.92 9.76 -33.76
N ILE A 631 -32.73 10.34 -33.62
CA ILE A 631 -32.43 11.73 -34.02
C ILE A 631 -32.56 11.88 -35.54
N VAL A 632 -32.03 10.94 -36.32
CA VAL A 632 -32.15 10.95 -37.79
C VAL A 632 -33.63 10.94 -38.21
N LYS A 633 -34.43 10.03 -37.65
CA LYS A 633 -35.87 9.95 -37.95
C LYS A 633 -36.61 11.23 -37.57
N TYR A 634 -36.28 11.80 -36.42
CA TYR A 634 -36.88 13.06 -35.96
C TYR A 634 -36.53 14.23 -36.88
N ASN A 635 -35.26 14.36 -37.29
CA ASN A 635 -34.82 15.39 -38.23
C ASN A 635 -35.47 15.22 -39.61
N LEU A 636 -35.71 13.97 -40.05
CA LEU A 636 -36.46 13.69 -41.28
C LEU A 636 -37.94 14.05 -41.17
N SER A 637 -38.57 13.87 -40.01
CA SER A 637 -39.98 14.28 -39.80
C SER A 637 -40.20 15.80 -39.67
N LYS A 638 -39.13 16.57 -39.45
CA LYS A 638 -39.16 18.04 -39.37
C LYS A 638 -38.87 18.74 -40.70
N LYS A 639 -38.24 18.04 -41.64
CA LYS A 639 -38.08 18.47 -43.03
C LYS A 639 -39.31 18.06 -43.82
#